data_AF-A0A556TN13-F1
#
_entry.id   AF-A0A556TN13-F1
#
_cell.length_a   1.000
_cell.length_b   1.000
_cell.length_c   1.000
_cell.angle_alpha   90.00
_cell.angle_beta   90.00
_cell.angle_gamma   90.00
#
_symmetry.space_group_name_H-M   'P 1'
#
loop_
_entity.id
_entity.type
_entity.pdbx_description
1 polymer ?
#
loop_
_entity_poly.entity_id
_entity_poly.type
_entity_poly.pdbx_seq_one_letter_code
_entity_poly.pdbx_strand_id
1 'polypeptide(L)'
;MMVAPMTVDLSEVAPFTMLAVIHIHSLWRNKQQEQLLHLQIQDVKLTPNSADSTSKPLFLSDMESGAKHFKEPFLVHVHSGKIKGVFDASSENTISLNFKKGIAMLLQIQAQYGLVLEDDVTGQCQVAYQTTGTDIIKVKHYENCEKKMADGIIFANQVLRVSSGGRSETVFTMDNSHIKTVISEELRSLVLEEHPAVGIHISSSQFMQLLSTHSGPSEAQGALQDVLSSLRAGYVNHTVHAKAAVRQTDKNSYSVQKILNHLKAEGLNTQSMTVTTFLQLSEFLKHQELATVKNLLKQSQAEFVPILIDAAAAASTPASLEAVVSFLNITNPKTSWLLKKFLYACALSSQPSAHLINIITVKKHARDIFTERKKAFSAPVRLDAAQLLLMYDPLESDVREIILKIAEEKPEFSKFLTIRIQSMLRSDSPARNVIRNVLKDPKLNNYFHLARLGCSSSYSGLMAENQNVVAAYDFDFLFSEAGVLKQSNSHFYAQIRERRLQLLQVSLETSGLDSLFGNEATKEAEEEELMAGMSAMFLGVQIQPVVFFQGYGDLMSKYFSAGEGPMNIISGNLLVLDHRQSLILQSGLEAQGFFHGGLSVDVSADLEFSLFSQESKSSVNNKFSLVISAMAEVDAVLMSTMAKTVVKMDPSVRFVTTVSFYDTPVQYCLQLIREPLIYR
;
A
#
# COMPACT_ATOMS: atom_id res chain seq x y z
N MET A 1 -13.91 -21.20 12.61
CA MET A 1 -14.78 -20.49 13.56
C MET A 1 -15.28 -19.24 12.83
N MET A 2 -16.60 -19.10 12.68
CA MET A 2 -17.23 -18.08 11.84
C MET A 2 -16.83 -16.67 12.27
N VAL A 3 -16.24 -15.91 11.35
CA VAL A 3 -15.92 -14.49 11.53
C VAL A 3 -17.23 -13.72 11.40
N ALA A 4 -17.68 -13.13 12.49
CA ALA A 4 -18.76 -12.15 12.47
C ALA A 4 -18.29 -10.93 11.65
N PRO A 5 -19.12 -10.38 10.73
CA PRO A 5 -18.86 -9.06 10.18
C PRO A 5 -19.15 -8.06 11.30
N MET A 6 -18.11 -7.66 12.04
CA MET A 6 -18.19 -6.47 12.86
C MET A 6 -18.29 -5.28 11.91
N THR A 7 -19.49 -4.72 11.82
CA THR A 7 -19.75 -3.40 11.27
C THR A 7 -18.83 -2.40 11.96
N VAL A 8 -17.79 -1.96 11.26
CA VAL A 8 -16.91 -0.88 11.68
C VAL A 8 -17.75 0.38 11.74
N ASP A 9 -17.64 1.12 12.86
CA ASP A 9 -18.25 2.44 13.05
C ASP A 9 -18.04 3.30 11.79
N LEU A 10 -19.14 3.55 11.08
CA LEU A 10 -19.23 4.67 10.16
C LEU A 10 -19.09 5.91 11.05
N SER A 11 -17.90 6.49 11.11
CA SER A 11 -17.71 7.83 11.63
C SER A 11 -18.81 8.72 11.07
N GLU A 12 -19.48 9.49 11.93
CA GLU A 12 -20.58 10.39 11.54
C GLU A 12 -20.11 11.33 10.42
N VAL A 13 -20.34 10.92 9.17
CA VAL A 13 -20.12 11.76 8.02
C VAL A 13 -21.21 12.81 8.08
N ALA A 14 -20.86 14.09 7.96
CA ALA A 14 -21.84 15.16 7.76
C ALA A 14 -22.06 15.34 6.25
N PRO A 15 -23.03 14.65 5.63
CA PRO A 15 -23.37 14.89 4.25
C PRO A 15 -23.91 16.31 4.09
N PHE A 16 -23.87 16.81 2.86
CA PHE A 16 -24.47 18.10 2.54
C PHE A 16 -25.34 18.01 1.31
N THR A 17 -26.36 18.85 1.28
CA THR A 17 -27.24 19.01 0.14
C THR A 17 -27.15 20.45 -0.34
N MET A 18 -27.09 20.62 -1.66
CA MET A 18 -27.18 21.92 -2.29
C MET A 18 -28.45 21.97 -3.12
N LEU A 19 -29.26 23.00 -2.89
CA LEU A 19 -30.50 23.25 -3.61
C LEU A 19 -30.37 24.57 -4.36
N ALA A 20 -30.77 24.61 -5.61
CA ALA A 20 -30.74 25.82 -6.43
C ALA A 20 -31.87 25.81 -7.45
N VAL A 21 -32.26 27.01 -7.90
CA VAL A 21 -33.21 27.20 -9.01
C VAL A 21 -32.41 27.56 -10.26
N ILE A 22 -32.62 26.84 -11.36
CA ILE A 22 -31.86 27.04 -12.60
C ILE A 22 -32.82 27.53 -13.69
N HIS A 23 -32.53 28.69 -14.26
CA HIS A 23 -33.23 29.20 -15.44
C HIS A 23 -32.45 28.83 -16.69
N ILE A 24 -33.12 28.11 -17.61
CA ILE A 24 -32.54 27.66 -18.88
C ILE A 24 -33.31 28.32 -20.01
N HIS A 25 -32.62 28.99 -20.92
CA HIS A 25 -33.23 29.54 -22.13
C HIS A 25 -32.40 29.27 -23.39
N SER A 26 -33.09 29.10 -24.52
CA SER A 26 -32.48 28.94 -25.84
C SER A 26 -32.12 30.32 -26.38
N LEU A 27 -30.82 30.58 -26.61
CA LEU A 27 -30.36 31.83 -27.23
C LEU A 27 -30.28 31.72 -28.74
N TRP A 28 -29.98 30.53 -29.26
CA TRP A 28 -29.79 30.29 -30.68
C TRP A 28 -30.04 28.82 -31.00
N ARG A 29 -30.65 28.57 -32.16
CA ARG A 29 -30.95 27.23 -32.67
C ARG A 29 -30.73 27.18 -34.18
N ASN A 30 -30.13 26.09 -34.66
CA ASN A 30 -29.99 25.80 -36.08
C ASN A 30 -30.85 24.60 -36.50
N LYS A 31 -31.09 24.48 -37.82
CA LYS A 31 -31.79 23.34 -38.46
C LYS A 31 -31.05 22.01 -38.30
N GLN A 32 -29.76 22.02 -37.95
CA GLN A 32 -28.91 20.84 -37.76
C GLN A 32 -28.88 20.32 -36.30
N GLN A 33 -29.94 20.56 -35.50
CA GLN A 33 -30.01 20.16 -34.09
C GLN A 33 -28.88 20.73 -33.22
N GLU A 34 -28.35 21.89 -33.58
CA GLU A 34 -27.44 22.68 -32.75
C GLU A 34 -28.21 23.74 -31.98
N GLN A 35 -27.85 23.89 -30.71
CA GLN A 35 -28.48 24.84 -29.79
C GLN A 35 -27.42 25.46 -28.88
N LEU A 36 -27.59 26.76 -28.61
CA LEU A 36 -26.84 27.47 -27.59
C LEU A 36 -27.80 27.81 -26.44
N LEU A 37 -27.57 27.22 -25.29
CA LEU A 37 -28.36 27.43 -24.09
C LEU A 37 -27.67 28.43 -23.18
N HIS A 38 -28.44 29.27 -22.52
CA HIS A 38 -27.98 30.13 -21.44
C HIS A 38 -28.59 29.66 -20.14
N LEU A 39 -27.73 29.37 -19.17
CA LEU A 39 -28.09 28.87 -17.86
C LEU A 39 -27.73 29.90 -16.80
N GLN A 40 -28.69 30.20 -15.91
CA GLN A 40 -28.48 31.08 -14.78
C GLN A 40 -28.92 30.38 -13.49
N ILE A 41 -28.03 30.32 -12.51
CA ILE A 41 -28.27 29.70 -11.21
C ILE A 41 -28.73 30.78 -10.22
N GLN A 42 -29.87 30.57 -9.57
CA GLN A 42 -30.46 31.44 -8.56
C GLN A 42 -30.74 30.64 -7.27
N ASP A 43 -30.90 31.36 -6.16
CA ASP A 43 -31.33 30.83 -4.86
C ASP A 43 -30.58 29.58 -4.37
N VAL A 44 -29.24 29.60 -4.45
CA VAL A 44 -28.41 28.49 -3.96
C VAL A 44 -28.46 28.43 -2.43
N LYS A 45 -28.93 27.31 -1.89
CA LYS A 45 -29.01 26.98 -0.47
C LYS A 45 -28.11 25.79 -0.18
N LEU A 46 -27.30 25.87 0.87
CA LEU A 46 -26.47 24.78 1.35
C LEU A 46 -27.00 24.30 2.70
N THR A 47 -27.38 23.04 2.78
CA THR A 47 -27.88 22.42 4.02
C THR A 47 -26.94 21.29 4.44
N PRO A 48 -26.19 21.43 5.55
CA PRO A 48 -25.53 20.29 6.16
C PRO A 48 -26.61 19.36 6.74
N ASN A 49 -26.56 18.08 6.36
CA ASN A 49 -27.44 17.05 6.88
C ASN A 49 -26.72 16.40 8.08
N SER A 50 -26.69 17.08 9.24
CA SER A 50 -26.33 16.43 10.51
C SER A 50 -27.59 15.95 11.24
N ALA A 51 -27.48 14.88 12.04
CA ALA A 51 -28.57 14.40 12.90
C ALA A 51 -28.97 15.41 13.99
N ASP A 52 -28.17 16.47 14.19
CA ASP A 52 -28.46 17.58 15.08
C ASP A 52 -29.43 18.57 14.41
N SER A 53 -30.67 18.58 14.89
CA SER A 53 -31.79 19.42 14.43
C SER A 53 -31.61 20.94 14.68
N THR A 54 -30.38 21.42 14.87
CA THR A 54 -30.05 22.81 15.20
C THR A 54 -29.20 23.51 14.14
N SER A 55 -28.78 22.82 13.07
CA SER A 55 -28.03 23.43 11.96
C SER A 55 -28.96 24.27 11.07
N LYS A 56 -28.80 25.60 11.10
CA LYS A 56 -29.55 26.51 10.22
C LYS A 56 -29.07 26.34 8.77
N PRO A 57 -29.97 26.38 7.76
CA PRO A 57 -29.56 26.42 6.36
C PRO A 57 -28.65 27.64 6.11
N LEU A 58 -27.50 27.41 5.47
CA LEU A 58 -26.59 28.46 5.06
C LEU A 58 -27.04 28.99 3.70
N PHE A 59 -27.46 30.25 3.65
CA PHE A 59 -27.75 30.93 2.40
C PHE A 59 -26.47 31.55 1.86
N LEU A 60 -26.08 31.17 0.63
CA LEU A 60 -24.93 31.77 -0.05
C LEU A 60 -25.13 33.27 -0.37
N SER A 61 -26.33 33.83 -0.16
CA SER A 61 -26.61 35.26 -0.30
C SER A 61 -25.87 36.13 0.70
N ASP A 62 -25.45 35.58 1.85
CA ASP A 62 -25.02 36.37 3.00
C ASP A 62 -23.48 36.51 3.09
N MET A 63 -22.72 35.94 2.14
CA MET A 63 -21.25 35.98 2.15
C MET A 63 -20.67 36.39 0.79
N GLU A 64 -20.02 37.56 0.76
CA GLU A 64 -19.79 38.38 -0.45
C GLU A 64 -18.69 37.93 -1.42
N SER A 65 -17.80 36.99 -1.06
CA SER A 65 -16.59 36.70 -1.85
C SER A 65 -16.68 35.46 -2.75
N GLY A 66 -17.29 34.35 -2.30
CA GLY A 66 -17.35 33.08 -3.05
C GLY A 66 -18.60 32.90 -3.93
N ALA A 67 -19.72 33.54 -3.57
CA ALA A 67 -21.03 33.30 -4.18
C ALA A 67 -21.26 34.03 -5.52
N LYS A 68 -20.48 35.07 -5.82
CA LYS A 68 -20.66 35.89 -7.05
C LYS A 68 -20.44 35.05 -8.32
N HIS A 69 -19.41 34.20 -8.32
CA HIS A 69 -19.05 33.36 -9.47
C HIS A 69 -20.05 32.23 -9.79
N PHE A 70 -20.91 31.83 -8.84
CA PHE A 70 -21.97 30.83 -9.09
C PHE A 70 -23.22 31.44 -9.72
N LYS A 71 -23.51 32.71 -9.41
CA LYS A 71 -24.67 33.44 -9.94
C LYS A 71 -24.42 33.97 -11.35
N GLU A 72 -23.17 34.03 -11.77
CA GLU A 72 -22.80 34.39 -13.14
C GLU A 72 -23.39 33.38 -14.13
N PRO A 73 -24.12 33.87 -15.15
CA PRO A 73 -24.68 32.99 -16.16
C PRO A 73 -23.56 32.37 -17.01
N PHE A 74 -23.84 31.18 -17.55
CA PHE A 74 -22.93 30.47 -18.43
C PHE A 74 -23.67 29.92 -19.63
N LEU A 75 -22.94 29.72 -20.74
CA LEU A 75 -23.50 29.23 -21.99
C LEU A 75 -23.09 27.78 -22.23
N VAL A 76 -24.00 26.98 -22.75
CA VAL A 76 -23.76 25.57 -23.07
C VAL A 76 -24.08 25.35 -24.55
N HIS A 77 -23.09 24.87 -25.30
CA HIS A 77 -23.27 24.52 -26.69
C HIS A 77 -23.59 23.03 -26.83
N VAL A 78 -24.79 22.75 -27.36
CA VAL A 78 -25.32 21.39 -27.56
C VAL A 78 -25.43 21.12 -29.06
N HIS A 79 -24.93 19.96 -29.49
CA HIS A 79 -25.04 19.47 -30.86
C HIS A 79 -25.57 18.04 -30.84
N SER A 80 -26.77 17.82 -31.39
CA SER A 80 -27.42 16.50 -31.45
C SER A 80 -27.48 15.79 -30.09
N GLY A 81 -27.84 16.53 -29.03
CA GLY A 81 -27.93 16.02 -27.65
C GLY A 81 -26.60 15.86 -26.91
N LYS A 82 -25.45 16.08 -27.58
CA LYS A 82 -24.11 16.06 -26.97
C LYS A 82 -23.63 17.46 -26.64
N ILE A 83 -22.99 17.64 -25.48
CA ILE A 83 -22.43 18.93 -25.10
C ILE A 83 -21.03 19.04 -25.69
N LYS A 84 -20.78 20.12 -26.45
CA LYS A 84 -19.50 20.35 -27.14
C LYS A 84 -18.57 21.28 -26.36
N GLY A 85 -19.13 22.19 -25.57
CA GLY A 85 -18.35 23.14 -24.78
C GLY A 85 -19.21 23.94 -23.83
N VAL A 86 -18.57 24.45 -22.79
CA VAL A 86 -19.16 25.35 -21.79
C VAL A 86 -18.42 26.67 -21.86
N PHE A 87 -19.14 27.77 -22.00
CA PHE A 87 -18.56 29.12 -22.01
C PHE A 87 -18.91 29.81 -20.70
N ASP A 88 -17.90 30.24 -19.96
CA ASP A 88 -18.08 30.96 -18.69
C ASP A 88 -17.37 32.32 -18.76
N ALA A 89 -17.90 33.31 -18.02
CA ALA A 89 -17.17 34.55 -17.79
C ALA A 89 -15.87 34.19 -17.07
N SER A 90 -14.72 34.81 -17.41
CA SER A 90 -13.37 34.34 -16.98
C SER A 90 -13.26 34.06 -15.47
N SER A 91 -13.64 32.85 -15.05
CA SER A 91 -13.74 32.50 -13.65
C SER A 91 -12.41 31.90 -13.24
N GLU A 92 -11.66 32.59 -12.38
CA GLU A 92 -10.43 32.05 -11.79
C GLU A 92 -10.73 30.82 -10.89
N ASN A 93 -11.99 30.64 -10.46
CA ASN A 93 -12.41 29.54 -9.60
C ASN A 93 -12.77 28.26 -10.38
N THR A 94 -11.86 27.30 -10.36
CA THR A 94 -12.00 25.97 -10.98
C THR A 94 -13.15 25.13 -10.43
N ILE A 95 -13.48 25.27 -9.14
CA ILE A 95 -14.56 24.49 -8.50
C ILE A 95 -15.93 24.94 -9.02
N SER A 96 -16.16 26.25 -9.13
CA SER A 96 -17.41 26.79 -9.72
C SER A 96 -17.58 26.35 -11.17
N LEU A 97 -16.51 26.43 -11.96
CA LEU A 97 -16.52 25.99 -13.35
C LEU A 97 -16.86 24.50 -13.49
N ASN A 98 -16.23 23.64 -12.68
CA ASN A 98 -16.51 22.20 -12.73
C ASN A 98 -17.96 21.90 -12.29
N PHE A 99 -18.48 22.59 -11.28
CA PHE A 99 -19.88 22.46 -10.86
C PHE A 99 -20.85 22.87 -11.98
N LYS A 100 -20.63 23.99 -12.65
CA LYS A 100 -21.42 24.42 -13.83
C LYS A 100 -21.38 23.37 -14.95
N LYS A 101 -20.21 22.75 -15.19
CA LYS A 101 -20.09 21.63 -16.14
C LYS A 101 -20.92 20.42 -15.69
N GLY A 102 -20.91 20.07 -14.40
CA GLY A 102 -21.73 19.01 -13.82
C GLY A 102 -23.23 19.22 -14.05
N ILE A 103 -23.72 20.45 -13.85
CA ILE A 103 -25.10 20.83 -14.18
C ILE A 103 -25.37 20.67 -15.68
N ALA A 104 -24.46 21.17 -16.53
CA ALA A 104 -24.61 21.05 -17.97
C ALA A 104 -24.77 19.58 -18.39
N MET A 105 -24.01 18.65 -17.81
CA MET A 105 -24.07 17.22 -18.17
C MET A 105 -25.42 16.56 -17.89
N LEU A 106 -26.25 17.10 -17.01
CA LEU A 106 -27.62 16.62 -16.80
C LEU A 106 -28.54 16.90 -18.00
N LEU A 107 -28.10 17.70 -18.98
CA LEU A 107 -28.81 17.96 -20.23
C LEU A 107 -28.29 17.10 -21.39
N GLN A 108 -27.24 16.29 -21.19
CA GLN A 108 -26.66 15.42 -22.21
C GLN A 108 -27.40 14.08 -22.28
N ILE A 109 -28.30 13.98 -23.25
CA ILE A 109 -29.15 12.81 -23.47
C ILE A 109 -29.12 12.40 -24.95
N GLN A 110 -29.14 11.09 -25.21
CA GLN A 110 -29.27 10.52 -26.54
C GLN A 110 -30.46 9.57 -26.58
N ALA A 111 -31.23 9.62 -27.67
CA ALA A 111 -32.36 8.73 -27.90
C ALA A 111 -31.96 7.38 -28.54
N GLN A 112 -30.70 7.22 -28.95
CA GLN A 112 -30.22 6.00 -29.58
C GLN A 112 -29.84 4.95 -28.53
N TYR A 113 -30.42 3.75 -28.68
CA TYR A 113 -30.10 2.59 -27.84
C TYR A 113 -28.71 2.05 -28.16
N GLY A 114 -27.96 1.68 -27.12
CA GLY A 114 -26.67 0.98 -27.26
C GLY A 114 -25.52 1.61 -26.50
N LEU A 115 -24.32 1.11 -26.77
CA LEU A 115 -23.06 1.61 -26.20
C LEU A 115 -22.52 2.75 -27.04
N VAL A 116 -22.34 3.91 -26.42
CA VAL A 116 -21.82 5.12 -27.06
C VAL A 116 -20.64 5.65 -26.27
N LEU A 117 -19.62 6.14 -26.98
CA LEU A 117 -18.52 6.87 -26.38
C LEU A 117 -18.94 8.34 -26.19
N GLU A 118 -18.89 8.81 -24.96
CA GLU A 118 -19.27 10.17 -24.59
C GLU A 118 -18.16 10.89 -23.85
N ASP A 119 -18.04 12.19 -24.12
CA ASP A 119 -17.26 13.11 -23.30
C ASP A 119 -18.15 13.68 -22.19
N ASP A 120 -17.68 13.60 -20.96
CA ASP A 120 -18.32 14.16 -19.78
C ASP A 120 -17.30 14.83 -18.85
N VAL A 121 -17.76 15.28 -17.68
CA VAL A 121 -16.93 16.00 -16.70
C VAL A 121 -15.76 15.14 -16.20
N THR A 122 -15.89 13.82 -16.22
CA THR A 122 -14.87 12.87 -15.75
C THR A 122 -13.91 12.41 -16.84
N GLY A 123 -14.19 12.75 -18.10
CA GLY A 123 -13.34 12.40 -19.25
C GLY A 123 -14.14 11.75 -20.37
N GLN A 124 -13.47 10.90 -21.15
CA GLN A 124 -14.11 10.14 -22.21
C GLN A 124 -14.47 8.75 -21.69
N CYS A 125 -15.74 8.40 -21.72
CA CYS A 125 -16.27 7.19 -21.09
C CYS A 125 -17.23 6.45 -22.01
N GLN A 126 -17.24 5.12 -21.91
CA GLN A 126 -18.23 4.29 -22.56
C GLN A 126 -19.52 4.25 -21.71
N VAL A 127 -20.64 4.63 -22.31
CA VAL A 127 -21.94 4.75 -21.66
C VAL A 127 -22.95 3.87 -22.39
N ALA A 128 -23.82 3.18 -21.65
CA ALA A 128 -24.93 2.41 -22.18
C ALA A 128 -26.25 3.18 -22.02
N TYR A 129 -27.00 3.32 -23.11
CA TYR A 129 -28.36 3.85 -23.11
C TYR A 129 -29.39 2.73 -23.27
N GLN A 130 -30.37 2.73 -22.37
CA GLN A 130 -31.52 1.83 -22.38
C GLN A 130 -32.81 2.67 -22.33
N THR A 131 -33.87 2.22 -22.99
CA THR A 131 -35.15 2.92 -22.98
C THR A 131 -36.22 1.98 -22.44
N THR A 132 -36.93 2.42 -21.39
CA THR A 132 -37.96 1.65 -20.71
C THR A 132 -39.23 2.49 -20.66
N GLY A 133 -40.16 2.28 -21.61
CA GLY A 133 -41.37 3.10 -21.71
C GLY A 133 -41.05 4.56 -22.04
N THR A 134 -41.35 5.47 -21.10
CA THR A 134 -41.06 6.92 -21.20
C THR A 134 -39.71 7.31 -20.60
N ASP A 135 -39.02 6.38 -19.95
CA ASP A 135 -37.77 6.64 -19.26
C ASP A 135 -36.58 6.24 -20.12
N ILE A 136 -35.55 7.09 -20.13
CA ILE A 136 -34.25 6.81 -20.74
C ILE A 136 -33.25 6.62 -19.60
N ILE A 137 -32.62 5.46 -19.55
CA ILE A 137 -31.65 5.10 -18.51
C ILE A 137 -30.26 5.14 -19.13
N LYS A 138 -29.38 5.92 -18.53
CA LYS A 138 -27.98 6.07 -18.89
C LYS A 138 -27.13 5.40 -17.81
N VAL A 139 -26.38 4.37 -18.17
CA VAL A 139 -25.49 3.66 -17.25
C VAL A 139 -24.05 3.87 -17.65
N LYS A 140 -23.22 4.22 -16.68
CA LYS A 140 -21.79 4.47 -16.85
C LYS A 140 -20.98 3.67 -15.85
N HIS A 141 -19.98 2.96 -16.35
CA HIS A 141 -18.99 2.25 -15.53
C HIS A 141 -17.65 2.97 -15.61
N TYR A 142 -17.12 3.39 -14.46
CA TYR A 142 -15.91 4.22 -14.40
C TYR A 142 -14.62 3.48 -14.77
N GLU A 143 -14.66 2.15 -14.73
CA GLU A 143 -13.57 1.27 -15.19
C GLU A 143 -13.28 1.45 -16.69
N ASN A 144 -14.29 1.85 -17.46
CA ASN A 144 -14.22 2.03 -18.92
C ASN A 144 -13.99 3.50 -19.33
N CYS A 145 -13.63 4.36 -18.39
CA CYS A 145 -13.29 5.76 -18.65
C CYS A 145 -11.79 5.93 -18.90
N GLU A 146 -11.42 6.81 -19.83
CA GLU A 146 -10.03 7.21 -20.02
C GLU A 146 -9.49 7.90 -18.76
N LYS A 147 -8.45 7.33 -18.16
CA LYS A 147 -7.77 7.90 -17.00
C LYS A 147 -6.83 9.02 -17.43
N LYS A 148 -7.35 10.25 -17.58
CA LYS A 148 -6.55 11.43 -18.00
C LYS A 148 -5.88 12.17 -16.85
N MET A 149 -6.41 12.06 -15.63
CA MET A 149 -5.68 12.50 -14.44
C MET A 149 -4.61 11.46 -14.15
N ALA A 150 -3.36 11.91 -14.01
CA ALA A 150 -2.29 11.06 -13.52
C ALA A 150 -2.79 10.40 -12.22
N ASP A 151 -3.15 9.12 -12.32
CA ASP A 151 -3.39 8.29 -11.14
C ASP A 151 -2.21 8.58 -10.22
N GLY A 152 -2.51 9.08 -9.02
CA GLY A 152 -1.49 9.57 -8.09
C GLY A 152 -0.39 8.54 -7.94
N ILE A 153 0.83 9.04 -7.72
CA ILE A 153 2.10 8.31 -7.77
C ILE A 153 1.92 6.84 -7.32
N ILE A 154 1.74 5.93 -8.28
CA ILE A 154 1.66 4.50 -8.00
C ILE A 154 3.10 4.07 -7.77
N PHE A 155 3.50 4.00 -6.50
CA PHE A 155 4.85 3.59 -6.13
C PHE A 155 5.08 2.12 -6.53
N ALA A 156 6.16 1.85 -7.26
CA ALA A 156 6.44 0.55 -7.90
C ALA A 156 6.55 -0.64 -6.91
N ASN A 157 6.74 -0.35 -5.62
CA ASN A 157 6.95 -1.32 -4.54
C ASN A 157 5.92 -1.22 -3.41
N GLN A 158 4.68 -0.80 -3.67
CA GLN A 158 3.66 -0.87 -2.61
C GLN A 158 3.33 -2.33 -2.25
N VAL A 159 3.49 -2.64 -0.96
CA VAL A 159 3.05 -3.89 -0.33
C VAL A 159 1.52 -3.99 -0.32
N LEU A 160 0.84 -2.85 -0.29
CA LEU A 160 -0.61 -2.70 -0.22
C LEU A 160 -1.12 -1.86 -1.40
N ARG A 161 -2.14 -2.33 -2.13
CA ARG A 161 -2.67 -1.62 -3.31
C ARG A 161 -4.08 -1.13 -3.11
N VAL A 162 -4.37 0.05 -3.67
CA VAL A 162 -5.72 0.60 -3.72
C VAL A 162 -6.29 0.40 -5.12
N SER A 163 -7.47 -0.19 -5.18
CA SER A 163 -8.28 -0.30 -6.39
C SER A 163 -9.35 0.78 -6.40
N SER A 164 -9.64 1.34 -7.57
CA SER A 164 -10.71 2.32 -7.75
C SER A 164 -11.77 1.78 -8.70
N GLY A 165 -13.04 1.94 -8.30
CA GLY A 165 -14.20 1.45 -9.03
C GLY A 165 -15.38 2.40 -8.91
N GLY A 166 -16.44 2.12 -9.65
CA GLY A 166 -17.69 2.85 -9.49
C GLY A 166 -18.65 2.73 -10.65
N ARG A 167 -19.88 3.14 -10.39
CA ARG A 167 -20.98 3.18 -11.34
C ARG A 167 -21.74 4.49 -11.17
N SER A 168 -22.22 5.02 -12.28
CA SER A 168 -23.22 6.08 -12.31
C SER A 168 -24.43 5.60 -13.12
N GLU A 169 -25.61 5.91 -12.61
CA GLU A 169 -26.89 5.66 -13.27
C GLU A 169 -27.70 6.94 -13.29
N THR A 170 -28.09 7.38 -14.49
CA THR A 170 -28.93 8.56 -14.68
C THR A 170 -30.22 8.17 -15.38
N VAL A 171 -31.36 8.45 -14.74
CA VAL A 171 -32.70 8.21 -15.26
C VAL A 171 -33.32 9.53 -15.70
N PHE A 172 -33.71 9.59 -16.97
CA PHE A 172 -34.40 10.72 -17.57
C PHE A 172 -35.86 10.34 -17.81
N THR A 173 -36.79 11.04 -17.17
CA THR A 173 -38.23 10.86 -17.44
C THR A 173 -38.69 11.94 -18.39
N MET A 174 -39.21 11.51 -19.54
CA MET A 174 -39.68 12.39 -20.59
C MET A 174 -41.19 12.65 -20.47
N ASP A 175 -41.61 13.90 -20.67
CA ASP A 175 -43.00 14.27 -20.90
C ASP A 175 -43.12 14.81 -22.33
N ASN A 176 -43.60 13.95 -23.22
CA ASN A 176 -43.59 14.16 -24.66
C ASN A 176 -42.17 14.46 -25.19
N SER A 177 -41.87 15.73 -25.48
CA SER A 177 -40.59 16.20 -26.01
C SER A 177 -39.71 16.91 -24.99
N HIS A 178 -40.11 17.00 -23.72
CA HIS A 178 -39.40 17.74 -22.68
C HIS A 178 -38.90 16.80 -21.58
N ILE A 179 -37.74 17.11 -21.02
CA ILE A 179 -37.22 16.42 -19.83
C ILE A 179 -38.01 16.92 -18.63
N LYS A 180 -38.78 16.04 -17.98
CA LYS A 180 -39.58 16.38 -16.80
C LYS A 180 -38.75 16.27 -15.53
N THR A 181 -38.02 15.16 -15.40
CA THR A 181 -37.14 14.89 -14.26
C THR A 181 -35.87 14.18 -14.71
N VAL A 182 -34.76 14.49 -14.04
CA VAL A 182 -33.48 13.79 -14.16
C VAL A 182 -33.02 13.39 -12.77
N ILE A 183 -32.77 12.10 -12.58
CA ILE A 183 -32.25 11.54 -11.33
C ILE A 183 -30.91 10.89 -11.67
N SER A 184 -29.82 11.34 -11.06
CA SER A 184 -28.50 10.74 -11.24
C SER A 184 -27.98 10.24 -9.91
N GLU A 185 -27.66 8.96 -9.84
CA GLU A 185 -27.04 8.32 -8.68
C GLU A 185 -25.65 7.81 -9.07
N GLU A 186 -24.65 8.25 -8.33
CA GLU A 186 -23.26 7.90 -8.54
C GLU A 186 -22.67 7.28 -7.28
N LEU A 187 -21.99 6.16 -7.45
CA LEU A 187 -21.23 5.48 -6.40
C LEU A 187 -19.79 5.29 -6.87
N ARG A 188 -18.85 5.86 -6.12
CA ARG A 188 -17.40 5.68 -6.31
C ARG A 188 -16.83 4.95 -5.10
N SER A 189 -15.94 4.00 -5.33
CA SER A 189 -15.29 3.24 -4.28
C SER A 189 -13.77 3.20 -4.47
N LEU A 190 -13.04 3.45 -3.41
CA LEU A 190 -11.60 3.18 -3.32
C LEU A 190 -11.40 2.13 -2.22
N VAL A 191 -10.81 0.99 -2.57
CA VAL A 191 -10.76 -0.15 -1.64
C VAL A 191 -9.38 -0.78 -1.67
N LEU A 192 -8.88 -1.15 -0.49
CA LEU A 192 -7.64 -1.89 -0.36
C LEU A 192 -7.80 -3.32 -0.88
N GLU A 193 -6.97 -3.74 -1.83
CA GLU A 193 -7.10 -5.06 -2.47
C GLU A 193 -6.88 -6.21 -1.47
N GLU A 194 -5.94 -6.04 -0.56
CA GLU A 194 -5.55 -7.03 0.44
C GLU A 194 -6.56 -7.16 1.57
N HIS A 195 -7.30 -6.07 1.86
CA HIS A 195 -8.35 -6.07 2.89
C HIS A 195 -9.55 -5.21 2.45
N PRO A 196 -10.48 -5.78 1.66
CA PRO A 196 -11.58 -5.02 1.06
C PRO A 196 -12.56 -4.38 2.05
N ALA A 197 -12.54 -4.78 3.32
CA ALA A 197 -13.31 -4.14 4.38
C ALA A 197 -12.81 -2.71 4.69
N VAL A 198 -11.58 -2.37 4.30
CA VAL A 198 -11.01 -1.03 4.45
C VAL A 198 -11.09 -0.30 3.11
N GLY A 199 -12.01 0.65 3.05
CA GLY A 199 -12.25 1.42 1.85
C GLY A 199 -13.00 2.71 2.11
N ILE A 200 -13.11 3.49 1.06
CA ILE A 200 -13.83 4.75 0.96
C ILE A 200 -14.96 4.53 -0.03
N HIS A 201 -16.18 4.86 0.38
CA HIS A 201 -17.34 4.91 -0.51
C HIS A 201 -17.86 6.33 -0.56
N ILE A 202 -17.99 6.87 -1.77
CA ILE A 202 -18.52 8.21 -2.02
C ILE A 202 -19.79 8.04 -2.85
N SER A 203 -20.91 8.47 -2.29
CA SER A 203 -22.20 8.54 -2.98
C SER A 203 -22.53 9.98 -3.34
N SER A 204 -22.89 10.23 -4.59
CA SER A 204 -23.31 11.53 -5.09
C SER A 204 -24.65 11.37 -5.80
N SER A 205 -25.65 12.16 -5.40
CA SER A 205 -26.99 12.14 -5.99
C SER A 205 -27.35 13.52 -6.54
N GLN A 206 -27.87 13.58 -7.76
CA GLN A 206 -28.38 14.79 -8.38
C GLN A 206 -29.85 14.61 -8.75
N PHE A 207 -30.67 15.61 -8.44
CA PHE A 207 -32.08 15.64 -8.78
C PHE A 207 -32.42 16.96 -9.47
N MET A 208 -32.98 16.88 -10.68
CA MET A 208 -33.46 18.03 -11.45
C MET A 208 -34.91 17.80 -11.84
N GLN A 209 -35.77 18.81 -11.64
CA GLN A 209 -37.19 18.76 -11.99
C GLN A 209 -37.61 20.05 -12.69
N LEU A 210 -38.40 19.92 -13.75
CA LEU A 210 -39.04 21.05 -14.41
C LEU A 210 -40.18 21.60 -13.55
N LEU A 211 -40.07 22.86 -13.11
CA LEU A 211 -41.08 23.54 -12.26
C LEU A 211 -42.13 24.29 -13.10
N SER A 212 -41.70 25.14 -14.03
CA SER A 212 -42.57 25.96 -14.86
C SER A 212 -41.89 26.35 -16.18
N THR A 213 -42.69 26.73 -17.18
CA THR A 213 -42.21 27.23 -18.47
C THR A 213 -42.73 28.65 -18.71
N HIS A 214 -41.84 29.57 -19.12
CA HIS A 214 -42.17 30.97 -19.39
C HIS A 214 -41.67 31.38 -20.78
N SER A 215 -42.28 32.41 -21.38
CA SER A 215 -41.81 32.98 -22.65
C SER A 215 -40.49 33.72 -22.45
N GLY A 216 -39.42 33.24 -23.08
CA GLY A 216 -38.07 33.81 -23.01
C GLY A 216 -37.77 34.89 -24.07
N PRO A 217 -36.55 35.44 -24.08
CA PRO A 217 -36.09 36.34 -25.14
C PRO A 217 -36.07 35.65 -26.51
N SER A 218 -36.21 36.44 -27.58
CA SER A 218 -36.23 35.92 -28.95
C SER A 218 -34.88 35.33 -29.36
N GLU A 219 -34.90 34.17 -30.02
CA GLU A 219 -33.69 33.50 -30.51
C GLU A 219 -32.93 34.38 -31.53
N ALA A 220 -31.60 34.44 -31.39
CA ALA A 220 -30.72 35.16 -32.31
C ALA A 220 -30.66 34.47 -33.69
N GLN A 221 -30.50 35.27 -34.75
CA GLN A 221 -30.33 34.79 -36.12
C GLN A 221 -28.89 34.99 -36.59
N GLY A 222 -28.34 34.04 -37.36
CA GLY A 222 -26.96 34.11 -37.89
C GLY A 222 -26.14 32.83 -37.60
N ALA A 223 -24.85 32.84 -37.95
CA ALA A 223 -23.94 31.75 -37.63
C ALA A 223 -23.54 31.77 -36.14
N LEU A 224 -23.24 30.60 -35.57
CA LEU A 224 -22.87 30.48 -34.15
C LEU A 224 -21.70 31.41 -33.77
N GLN A 225 -20.73 31.59 -34.68
CA GLN A 225 -19.58 32.47 -34.45
C GLN A 225 -19.98 33.95 -34.30
N ASP A 226 -21.02 34.40 -35.00
CA ASP A 226 -21.50 35.78 -34.95
C ASP A 226 -22.29 36.05 -33.65
N VAL A 227 -23.07 35.05 -33.21
CA VAL A 227 -23.77 35.10 -31.93
C VAL A 227 -22.75 35.09 -30.77
N LEU A 228 -21.76 34.19 -30.82
CA LEU A 228 -20.69 34.16 -29.83
C LEU A 228 -19.85 35.43 -29.84
N SER A 229 -19.56 36.03 -31.02
CA SER A 229 -18.77 37.27 -31.11
C SER A 229 -19.53 38.47 -30.54
N SER A 230 -20.87 38.52 -30.69
CA SER A 230 -21.71 39.55 -30.07
C SER A 230 -21.76 39.45 -28.53
N LEU A 231 -21.57 38.25 -27.98
CA LEU A 231 -21.56 37.95 -26.54
C LEU A 231 -20.14 37.97 -25.94
N ARG A 232 -19.09 37.98 -26.77
CA ARG A 232 -17.68 37.69 -26.42
C ARG A 232 -16.96 38.73 -25.56
N ALA A 233 -17.60 39.79 -25.10
CA ALA A 233 -16.92 40.80 -24.27
C ALA A 233 -16.40 40.26 -22.91
N GLY A 234 -16.66 39.00 -22.54
CA GLY A 234 -16.09 38.38 -21.33
C GLY A 234 -16.09 36.84 -21.21
N TYR A 235 -16.64 36.08 -22.19
CA TYR A 235 -16.77 34.61 -22.08
C TYR A 235 -15.60 33.83 -22.70
N VAL A 236 -15.09 32.83 -21.98
CA VAL A 236 -14.02 31.93 -22.40
C VAL A 236 -14.57 30.53 -22.66
N ASN A 237 -14.16 29.90 -23.78
CA ASN A 237 -14.55 28.52 -24.08
C ASN A 237 -13.77 27.53 -23.20
N HIS A 238 -14.49 26.67 -22.49
CA HIS A 238 -13.93 25.58 -21.71
C HIS A 238 -14.39 24.23 -22.27
N THR A 239 -13.47 23.27 -22.25
CA THR A 239 -13.77 21.86 -22.55
C THR A 239 -14.74 21.29 -21.53
N VAL A 240 -15.44 20.22 -21.91
CA VAL A 240 -16.40 19.51 -21.07
C VAL A 240 -15.73 18.83 -19.88
N HIS A 241 -14.48 18.37 -20.04
CA HIS A 241 -13.71 17.70 -18.99
C HIS A 241 -13.45 18.66 -17.82
N ALA A 242 -13.56 18.18 -16.58
CA ALA A 242 -13.18 18.92 -15.40
C ALA A 242 -11.68 19.27 -15.42
N LYS A 243 -11.35 20.39 -14.81
CA LYS A 243 -9.96 20.76 -14.52
C LYS A 243 -9.66 20.39 -13.07
N ALA A 244 -8.49 19.83 -12.79
CA ALA A 244 -8.04 19.63 -11.41
C ALA A 244 -8.09 20.98 -10.68
N ALA A 245 -8.75 21.03 -9.53
CA ALA A 245 -8.79 22.27 -8.76
C ALA A 245 -7.38 22.55 -8.21
N VAL A 246 -6.86 23.74 -8.48
CA VAL A 246 -5.65 24.22 -7.79
C VAL A 246 -6.09 24.60 -6.38
N ARG A 247 -5.99 23.65 -5.44
CA ARG A 247 -6.17 23.98 -4.02
C ARG A 247 -5.09 25.00 -3.64
N GLN A 248 -5.50 26.09 -3.00
CA GLN A 248 -4.56 26.83 -2.17
C GLN A 248 -4.09 25.82 -1.13
N THR A 249 -2.80 25.50 -1.14
CA THR A 249 -2.21 24.70 -0.07
C THR A 249 -2.58 25.39 1.23
N ASP A 250 -3.24 24.65 2.13
CA ASP A 250 -3.45 25.12 3.48
C ASP A 250 -2.08 25.51 4.04
N LYS A 251 -1.81 26.81 4.09
CA LYS A 251 -0.71 27.40 4.83
C LYS A 251 -0.95 27.29 6.34
N ASN A 252 -1.71 26.29 6.78
CA ASN A 252 -1.62 25.80 8.15
C ASN A 252 -0.37 24.93 8.26
N SER A 253 0.79 25.58 8.12
CA SER A 253 2.00 25.02 8.67
C SER A 253 1.80 24.91 10.18
N TYR A 254 1.62 23.68 10.65
CA TYR A 254 1.66 23.42 12.07
C TYR A 254 3.00 23.94 12.59
N SER A 255 2.98 24.89 13.52
CA SER A 255 4.21 25.36 14.16
C SER A 255 4.93 24.17 14.79
N VAL A 256 6.25 24.11 14.61
CA VAL A 256 7.16 23.10 15.20
C VAL A 256 6.87 22.92 16.70
N GLN A 257 6.52 23.99 17.41
CA GLN A 257 6.19 23.96 18.84
C GLN A 257 4.89 23.21 19.16
N LYS A 258 3.86 23.30 18.30
CA LYS A 258 2.61 22.55 18.48
C LYS A 258 2.86 21.05 18.31
N ILE A 259 3.66 20.67 17.33
CA ILE A 259 4.07 19.27 17.10
C ILE A 259 4.90 18.76 18.27
N LEU A 260 5.90 19.52 18.73
CA LEU A 260 6.71 19.14 19.89
C LEU A 260 5.87 18.98 21.17
N ASN A 261 4.85 19.82 21.36
CA ASN A 261 3.92 19.69 22.50
C ASN A 261 2.98 18.49 22.35
N HIS A 262 2.52 18.21 21.12
CA HIS A 262 1.69 17.04 20.83
C HIS A 262 2.46 15.73 21.06
N LEU A 263 3.72 15.65 20.58
CA LEU A 263 4.62 14.52 20.83
C LEU A 263 4.86 14.28 22.32
N LYS A 264 5.06 15.35 23.10
CA LYS A 264 5.22 15.26 24.57
C LYS A 264 3.93 14.83 25.28
N ALA A 265 2.77 15.17 24.74
CA ALA A 265 1.47 14.87 25.35
C ALA A 265 0.98 13.45 25.03
N GLU A 266 1.22 12.95 23.81
CA GLU A 266 0.74 11.63 23.41
C GLU A 266 1.54 10.49 24.06
N GLY A 267 2.85 10.63 24.21
CA GLY A 267 3.72 9.56 24.74
C GLY A 267 3.76 8.30 23.85
N LEU A 268 4.91 7.64 23.76
CA LEU A 268 5.08 6.46 22.89
C LEU A 268 4.71 5.15 23.61
N ASN A 269 3.57 5.16 24.32
CA ASN A 269 3.21 4.10 25.26
C ASN A 269 2.77 2.80 24.55
N THR A 270 2.38 2.86 23.27
CA THR A 270 2.02 1.69 22.46
C THR A 270 2.59 1.79 21.04
N GLN A 271 2.88 0.66 20.42
CA GLN A 271 3.40 0.62 19.04
C GLN A 271 2.42 1.27 18.04
N SER A 272 1.11 1.10 18.22
CA SER A 272 0.10 1.72 17.35
C SER A 272 0.11 3.26 17.41
N MET A 273 0.43 3.84 18.57
CA MET A 273 0.61 5.30 18.72
C MET A 273 1.88 5.74 18.02
N THR A 274 2.99 5.02 18.20
CA THR A 274 4.25 5.26 17.49
C THR A 274 4.06 5.31 15.98
N VAL A 275 3.29 4.37 15.41
CA VAL A 275 2.96 4.37 13.98
C VAL A 275 2.11 5.57 13.59
N THR A 276 1.09 5.89 14.38
CA THR A 276 0.20 7.03 14.11
C THR A 276 0.98 8.35 14.10
N THR A 277 1.87 8.54 15.07
CA THR A 277 2.77 9.69 15.18
C THR A 277 3.77 9.71 14.02
N PHE A 278 4.39 8.58 13.67
CA PHE A 278 5.28 8.45 12.52
C PHE A 278 4.59 8.90 11.22
N LEU A 279 3.36 8.42 11.00
CA LEU A 279 2.56 8.74 9.81
C LEU A 279 2.26 10.25 9.72
N GLN A 280 1.82 10.87 10.82
CA GLN A 280 1.60 12.32 10.89
C GLN A 280 2.88 13.12 10.61
N LEU A 281 4.00 12.70 11.19
CA LEU A 281 5.30 13.36 11.00
C LEU A 281 5.77 13.23 9.54
N SER A 282 5.62 12.06 8.92
CA SER A 282 6.03 11.83 7.53
C SER A 282 5.30 12.79 6.57
N GLU A 283 3.98 12.97 6.75
CA GLU A 283 3.17 13.86 5.92
C GLU A 283 3.50 15.34 6.15
N PHE A 284 3.75 15.71 7.42
CA PHE A 284 4.21 17.05 7.75
C PHE A 284 5.55 17.37 7.06
N LEU A 285 6.53 16.46 7.14
CA LEU A 285 7.89 16.64 6.63
C LEU A 285 7.97 16.73 5.09
N LYS A 286 7.04 16.13 4.35
CA LYS A 286 6.97 16.25 2.88
C LYS A 286 6.89 17.70 2.39
N HIS A 287 6.32 18.60 3.20
CA HIS A 287 6.05 19.99 2.83
C HIS A 287 6.93 21.01 3.56
N GLN A 288 7.97 20.57 4.30
CA GLN A 288 8.83 21.48 5.08
C GLN A 288 10.14 21.84 4.39
N GLU A 289 10.65 23.02 4.74
CA GLU A 289 11.98 23.48 4.34
C GLU A 289 13.09 22.90 5.23
N LEU A 290 14.29 22.80 4.67
CA LEU A 290 15.48 22.23 5.31
C LEU A 290 15.80 22.84 6.68
N ALA A 291 15.65 24.16 6.85
CA ALA A 291 15.94 24.83 8.11
C ALA A 291 14.99 24.40 9.24
N THR A 292 13.70 24.25 8.91
CA THR A 292 12.65 23.81 9.84
C THR A 292 12.89 22.37 10.29
N VAL A 293 13.23 21.48 9.36
CA VAL A 293 13.53 20.08 9.68
C VAL A 293 14.78 19.96 10.57
N LYS A 294 15.85 20.71 10.27
CA LYS A 294 17.06 20.74 11.12
C LYS A 294 16.76 21.24 12.53
N ASN A 295 15.92 22.26 12.67
CA ASN A 295 15.53 22.79 13.97
C ASN A 295 14.71 21.77 14.77
N LEU A 296 13.79 21.06 14.12
CA LEU A 296 12.99 20.01 14.74
C LEU A 296 13.87 18.87 15.27
N LEU A 297 14.85 18.39 14.48
CA LEU A 297 15.78 17.34 14.91
C LEU A 297 16.65 17.76 16.11
N LYS A 298 17.06 19.03 16.17
CA LYS A 298 17.89 19.55 17.28
C LYS A 298 17.12 19.79 18.57
N GLN A 299 15.85 20.19 18.48
CA GLN A 299 15.02 20.56 19.64
C GLN A 299 14.22 19.40 20.23
N SER A 300 14.13 18.28 19.51
CA SER A 300 13.39 17.09 19.95
C SER A 300 14.12 16.33 21.05
N GLN A 301 13.36 15.69 21.95
CA GLN A 301 13.94 14.78 22.94
C GLN A 301 14.53 13.55 22.26
N ALA A 302 15.55 12.95 22.87
CA ALA A 302 16.30 11.83 22.29
C ALA A 302 15.43 10.63 21.89
N GLU A 303 14.32 10.40 22.59
CA GLU A 303 13.36 9.32 22.32
C GLU A 303 12.63 9.47 20.97
N PHE A 304 12.37 10.70 20.51
CA PHE A 304 11.64 10.96 19.26
C PHE A 304 12.55 11.05 18.03
N VAL A 305 13.86 11.27 18.22
CA VAL A 305 14.85 11.40 17.13
C VAL A 305 14.82 10.19 16.17
N PRO A 306 14.74 8.93 16.64
CA PRO A 306 14.66 7.77 15.74
C PRO A 306 13.41 7.78 14.86
N ILE A 307 12.25 8.18 15.40
CA ILE A 307 10.98 8.26 14.67
C ILE A 307 11.03 9.38 13.63
N LEU A 308 11.65 10.51 13.96
CA LEU A 308 11.85 11.62 13.03
C LEU A 308 12.76 11.25 11.86
N ILE A 309 13.79 10.43 12.10
CA ILE A 309 14.66 9.90 11.04
C ILE A 309 13.87 8.97 10.11
N ASP A 310 13.09 8.04 10.68
CA ASP A 310 12.21 7.16 9.91
C ASP A 310 11.23 7.99 9.06
N ALA A 311 10.58 8.99 9.66
CA ALA A 311 9.61 9.86 9.00
C ALA A 311 10.24 10.72 7.89
N ALA A 312 11.46 11.22 8.10
CA ALA A 312 12.20 12.00 7.10
C ALA A 312 12.63 11.15 5.89
N ALA A 313 13.02 9.89 6.13
CA ALA A 313 13.31 8.92 5.08
C ALA A 313 12.02 8.55 4.31
N ALA A 314 10.91 8.32 5.01
CA ALA A 314 9.61 8.06 4.39
C ALA A 314 9.10 9.24 3.54
N ALA A 315 9.33 10.48 3.97
CA ALA A 315 8.99 11.67 3.19
C ALA A 315 9.79 11.76 1.87
N SER A 316 11.02 11.22 1.85
CA SER A 316 11.88 11.12 0.67
C SER A 316 12.08 12.45 -0.10
N THR A 317 12.01 13.61 0.58
CA THR A 317 12.25 14.92 -0.04
C THR A 317 13.72 15.31 0.07
N PRO A 318 14.27 16.09 -0.88
CA PRO A 318 15.66 16.56 -0.79
C PRO A 318 15.94 17.31 0.51
N ALA A 319 14.99 18.13 0.97
CA ALA A 319 15.09 18.90 2.20
C ALA A 319 15.13 18.03 3.46
N SER A 320 14.31 16.97 3.53
CA SER A 320 14.28 16.07 4.69
C SER A 320 15.55 15.20 4.76
N LEU A 321 15.99 14.65 3.62
CA LEU A 321 17.18 13.80 3.54
C LEU A 321 18.46 14.58 3.86
N GLU A 322 18.63 15.79 3.29
CA GLU A 322 19.80 16.63 3.56
C GLU A 322 19.83 17.12 5.02
N ALA A 323 18.68 17.40 5.61
CA ALA A 323 18.58 17.76 7.03
C ALA A 323 19.08 16.63 7.93
N VAL A 324 18.64 15.39 7.69
CA VAL A 324 19.07 14.20 8.46
C VAL A 324 20.56 13.92 8.26
N VAL A 325 21.07 13.95 7.02
CA VAL A 325 22.50 13.74 6.76
C VAL A 325 23.36 14.80 7.47
N SER A 326 22.93 16.05 7.51
CA SER A 326 23.67 17.11 8.22
C SER A 326 23.63 16.97 9.75
N PHE A 327 22.61 16.29 10.29
CA PHE A 327 22.47 16.00 11.71
C PHE A 327 23.29 14.76 12.11
N LEU A 328 23.33 13.75 11.25
CA LEU A 328 24.08 12.51 11.44
C LEU A 328 25.56 12.72 11.11
N ASN A 329 26.36 13.09 12.11
CA ASN A 329 27.80 13.18 11.93
C ASN A 329 28.42 11.77 11.78
N ILE A 330 28.85 11.41 10.56
CA ILE A 330 29.35 10.07 10.18
C ILE A 330 30.58 9.66 11.02
N THR A 331 31.34 10.61 11.54
CA THR A 331 32.55 10.34 12.34
C THR A 331 32.30 10.13 13.83
N ASN A 332 31.08 10.35 14.34
CA ASN A 332 30.78 10.22 15.76
C ASN A 332 30.23 8.81 16.10
N PRO A 333 30.92 8.02 16.94
CA PRO A 333 30.47 6.66 17.30
C PRO A 333 29.12 6.66 18.03
N LYS A 334 28.73 7.76 18.71
CA LYS A 334 27.44 7.87 19.40
C LYS A 334 26.24 7.94 18.46
N THR A 335 26.43 8.36 17.21
CA THR A 335 25.36 8.48 16.20
C THR A 335 25.36 7.32 15.19
N SER A 336 26.25 6.34 15.34
CA SER A 336 26.41 5.20 14.44
C SER A 336 25.12 4.38 14.29
N TRP A 337 24.40 4.14 15.39
CA TRP A 337 23.13 3.41 15.36
C TRP A 337 22.00 4.17 14.65
N LEU A 338 21.97 5.52 14.76
CA LEU A 338 21.03 6.38 14.04
C LEU A 338 21.31 6.40 12.53
N LEU A 339 22.60 6.35 12.15
CA LEU A 339 23.02 6.23 10.75
C LEU A 339 22.56 4.89 10.16
N LYS A 340 22.79 3.78 10.87
CA LYS A 340 22.31 2.44 10.46
C LYS A 340 20.80 2.44 10.28
N LYS A 341 20.05 3.06 11.19
CA LYS A 341 18.59 3.20 11.11
C LYS A 341 18.16 4.00 9.87
N PHE A 342 18.78 5.15 9.62
CA PHE A 342 18.51 5.98 8.45
C PHE A 342 18.73 5.20 7.13
N LEU A 343 19.82 4.45 7.02
CA LEU A 343 20.13 3.67 5.82
C LEU A 343 19.08 2.57 5.57
N TYR A 344 18.60 1.88 6.61
CA TYR A 344 17.51 0.91 6.45
C TYR A 344 16.19 1.57 6.06
N ALA A 345 15.83 2.70 6.68
CA ALA A 345 14.62 3.43 6.34
C ALA A 345 14.64 3.89 4.86
N CYS A 346 15.80 4.32 4.34
CA CYS A 346 15.98 4.65 2.94
C CYS A 346 15.89 3.42 2.02
N ALA A 347 16.51 2.29 2.40
CA ALA A 347 16.48 1.06 1.59
C ALA A 347 15.07 0.44 1.49
N LEU A 348 14.27 0.60 2.55
CA LEU A 348 12.89 0.13 2.64
C LEU A 348 11.87 1.16 2.15
N SER A 349 12.31 2.33 1.66
CA SER A 349 11.41 3.38 1.15
C SER A 349 10.72 2.96 -0.15
N SER A 350 9.47 3.38 -0.29
CA SER A 350 8.57 3.12 -1.43
C SER A 350 9.08 3.68 -2.77
N GLN A 351 10.12 4.53 -2.77
CA GLN A 351 10.70 5.21 -3.94
C GLN A 351 12.16 4.81 -4.21
N PRO A 352 12.46 3.59 -4.69
CA PRO A 352 13.80 3.26 -5.15
C PRO A 352 14.06 3.90 -6.52
N SER A 353 15.22 4.54 -6.68
CA SER A 353 15.67 5.10 -7.96
C SER A 353 15.98 3.98 -8.97
N ALA A 354 15.81 4.28 -10.26
CA ALA A 354 15.98 3.38 -11.41
C ALA A 354 17.38 2.74 -11.56
N HIS A 355 18.31 3.00 -10.64
CA HIS A 355 19.68 2.51 -10.68
C HIS A 355 19.87 1.11 -10.09
N LEU A 356 18.91 0.61 -9.28
CA LEU A 356 18.97 -0.72 -8.65
C LEU A 356 18.54 -1.89 -9.58
N ILE A 357 17.81 -1.59 -10.65
CA ILE A 357 17.27 -2.60 -11.58
C ILE A 357 18.38 -3.23 -12.46
N ASN A 358 19.57 -2.63 -12.51
CA ASN A 358 20.66 -3.08 -13.38
C ASN A 358 21.56 -4.17 -12.75
N ILE A 359 21.24 -4.71 -11.57
CA ILE A 359 22.02 -5.74 -10.84
C ILE A 359 21.49 -7.18 -11.12
N ILE A 360 20.83 -7.43 -12.24
CA ILE A 360 20.35 -8.77 -12.62
C ILE A 360 21.45 -9.54 -13.39
N THR A 361 22.56 -9.83 -12.72
CA THR A 361 23.56 -10.83 -13.12
C THR A 361 23.74 -11.93 -12.06
N VAL A 362 22.82 -12.05 -11.11
CA VAL A 362 22.89 -12.98 -9.97
C VAL A 362 22.73 -14.45 -10.39
N LYS A 363 21.86 -14.76 -11.38
CA LYS A 363 21.52 -16.15 -11.76
C LYS A 363 22.70 -16.95 -12.28
N LYS A 364 23.56 -16.34 -13.10
CA LYS A 364 24.77 -17.00 -13.62
C LYS A 364 25.78 -17.29 -12.50
N HIS A 365 25.87 -16.40 -11.52
CA HIS A 365 26.79 -16.55 -10.39
C HIS A 365 26.29 -17.60 -9.39
N ALA A 366 24.98 -17.64 -9.09
CA ALA A 366 24.38 -18.70 -8.26
C ALA A 366 24.63 -20.10 -8.86
N ARG A 367 24.50 -20.27 -10.19
CA ARG A 367 24.81 -21.55 -10.85
C ARG A 367 26.29 -21.91 -10.76
N ASP A 368 27.21 -20.96 -10.93
CA ASP A 368 28.64 -21.20 -10.78
C ASP A 368 29.00 -21.61 -9.33
N ILE A 369 28.33 -21.02 -8.32
CA ILE A 369 28.53 -21.33 -6.90
C ILE A 369 28.03 -22.74 -6.56
N PHE A 370 26.81 -23.10 -6.98
CA PHE A 370 26.25 -24.43 -6.69
C PHE A 370 27.01 -25.56 -7.41
N THR A 371 27.45 -25.30 -8.65
CA THR A 371 28.15 -26.31 -9.46
C THR A 371 29.63 -26.44 -9.12
N GLU A 372 30.20 -25.50 -8.35
CA GLU A 372 31.61 -25.46 -7.94
C GLU A 372 32.62 -25.50 -9.11
N ARG A 373 32.21 -25.06 -10.31
CA ARG A 373 33.04 -25.19 -11.53
C ARG A 373 34.36 -24.39 -11.49
N LYS A 374 34.49 -23.42 -10.59
CA LYS A 374 35.65 -22.51 -10.51
C LYS A 374 36.37 -22.55 -9.16
N LYS A 375 35.64 -22.79 -8.07
CA LYS A 375 36.15 -22.78 -6.69
C LYS A 375 35.24 -23.64 -5.81
N ALA A 376 35.81 -24.30 -4.81
CA ALA A 376 35.05 -24.98 -3.76
C ALA A 376 34.36 -23.95 -2.85
N PHE A 377 33.11 -24.22 -2.48
CA PHE A 377 32.31 -23.38 -1.59
C PHE A 377 31.78 -24.20 -0.41
N SER A 378 31.65 -23.58 0.76
CA SER A 378 31.10 -24.25 1.94
C SER A 378 29.65 -24.71 1.68
N ALA A 379 29.23 -25.77 2.38
CA ALA A 379 27.89 -26.34 2.21
C ALA A 379 26.74 -25.32 2.36
N PRO A 380 26.75 -24.39 3.34
CA PRO A 380 25.70 -23.35 3.45
C PRO A 380 25.59 -22.46 2.20
N VAL A 381 26.72 -22.03 1.65
CA VAL A 381 26.76 -21.14 0.47
C VAL A 381 26.22 -21.84 -0.79
N ARG A 382 26.49 -23.14 -0.92
CA ARG A 382 25.94 -23.96 -2.03
C ARG A 382 24.45 -24.21 -1.85
N LEU A 383 23.98 -24.34 -0.61
CA LEU A 383 22.56 -24.48 -0.29
C LEU A 383 21.77 -23.24 -0.71
N ASP A 384 22.22 -22.06 -0.30
CA ASP A 384 21.58 -20.80 -0.63
C ASP A 384 21.53 -20.58 -2.15
N ALA A 385 22.61 -20.94 -2.85
CA ALA A 385 22.65 -20.91 -4.30
C ALA A 385 21.63 -21.86 -4.95
N ALA A 386 21.48 -23.09 -4.44
CA ALA A 386 20.48 -24.04 -4.91
C ALA A 386 19.05 -23.53 -4.65
N GLN A 387 18.80 -22.95 -3.46
CA GLN A 387 17.51 -22.37 -3.10
C GLN A 387 17.13 -21.21 -4.03
N LEU A 388 18.06 -20.30 -4.31
CA LEU A 388 17.85 -19.19 -5.23
C LEU A 388 17.46 -19.67 -6.63
N LEU A 389 18.12 -20.72 -7.15
CA LEU A 389 17.82 -21.31 -8.46
C LEU A 389 16.43 -21.97 -8.50
N LEU A 390 16.01 -22.60 -7.40
CA LEU A 390 14.69 -23.25 -7.32
C LEU A 390 13.54 -22.24 -7.10
N MET A 391 13.79 -21.13 -6.42
CA MET A 391 12.76 -20.14 -6.08
C MET A 391 12.50 -19.13 -7.21
N TYR A 392 13.54 -18.73 -7.95
CA TYR A 392 13.47 -17.67 -8.96
C TYR A 392 13.70 -18.25 -10.38
N ASP A 393 12.60 -18.68 -11.02
CA ASP A 393 12.55 -19.23 -12.39
C ASP A 393 13.36 -20.54 -12.59
N PRO A 394 12.82 -21.69 -12.13
CA PRO A 394 13.49 -22.98 -12.15
C PRO A 394 13.52 -23.58 -13.57
N LEU A 395 14.72 -23.83 -14.09
CA LEU A 395 14.92 -24.52 -15.37
C LEU A 395 15.01 -26.03 -15.17
N GLU A 396 14.53 -26.82 -16.15
CA GLU A 396 14.62 -28.28 -16.10
C GLU A 396 16.07 -28.79 -15.97
N SER A 397 17.03 -28.10 -16.60
CA SER A 397 18.45 -28.41 -16.48
C SER A 397 19.00 -28.22 -15.07
N ASP A 398 18.57 -27.15 -14.38
CA ASP A 398 19.03 -26.81 -13.04
C ASP A 398 18.50 -27.82 -12.02
N VAL A 399 17.21 -28.15 -12.12
CA VAL A 399 16.58 -29.16 -11.25
C VAL A 399 17.19 -30.55 -11.46
N ARG A 400 17.50 -30.92 -12.71
CA ARG A 400 18.20 -32.18 -13.02
C ARG A 400 19.60 -32.23 -12.40
N GLU A 401 20.37 -31.15 -12.52
CA GLU A 401 21.74 -31.04 -11.95
C GLU A 401 21.70 -31.09 -10.42
N ILE A 402 20.73 -30.43 -9.78
CA ILE A 402 20.50 -30.50 -8.33
C ILE A 402 20.21 -31.94 -7.90
N ILE A 403 19.27 -32.64 -8.55
CA ILE A 403 18.89 -34.01 -8.17
C ILE A 403 20.05 -35.00 -8.33
N LEU A 404 20.89 -34.84 -9.37
CA LEU A 404 22.08 -35.67 -9.55
C LEU A 404 23.07 -35.45 -8.40
N LYS A 405 23.35 -34.19 -8.03
CA LYS A 405 24.26 -33.85 -6.94
C LYS A 405 23.79 -34.33 -5.56
N ILE A 406 22.49 -34.51 -5.32
CA ILE A 406 21.98 -35.07 -4.05
C ILE A 406 22.65 -36.39 -3.69
N ALA A 407 23.06 -37.21 -4.68
CA ALA A 407 23.68 -38.49 -4.37
C ALA A 407 25.15 -38.41 -3.95
N GLU A 408 25.83 -37.34 -4.35
CA GLU A 408 27.28 -37.15 -4.24
C GLU A 408 27.67 -36.33 -2.99
N GLU A 409 26.70 -35.71 -2.32
CA GLU A 409 26.91 -34.81 -1.19
C GLU A 409 26.89 -35.51 0.18
N LYS A 410 27.32 -34.78 1.21
CA LYS A 410 27.27 -35.24 2.62
C LYS A 410 25.83 -35.60 3.05
N PRO A 411 25.64 -36.52 4.02
CA PRO A 411 24.33 -37.08 4.37
C PRO A 411 23.29 -36.02 4.73
N GLU A 412 23.64 -35.07 5.61
CA GLU A 412 22.71 -34.00 6.04
C GLU A 412 22.36 -33.02 4.92
N PHE A 413 23.33 -32.67 4.07
CA PHE A 413 23.10 -31.81 2.90
C PHE A 413 22.19 -32.48 1.87
N SER A 414 22.45 -33.76 1.58
CA SER A 414 21.63 -34.60 0.70
C SER A 414 20.20 -34.73 1.22
N LYS A 415 20.06 -34.92 2.54
CA LYS A 415 18.76 -34.98 3.23
C LYS A 415 18.00 -33.66 3.10
N PHE A 416 18.66 -32.54 3.35
CA PHE A 416 18.06 -31.21 3.24
C PHE A 416 17.51 -30.95 1.83
N LEU A 417 18.34 -31.14 0.79
CA LEU A 417 17.93 -30.94 -0.60
C LEU A 417 16.74 -31.82 -0.98
N THR A 418 16.77 -33.08 -0.55
CA THR A 418 15.68 -34.03 -0.78
C THR A 418 14.37 -33.54 -0.18
N ILE A 419 14.39 -33.10 1.09
CA ILE A 419 13.16 -32.65 1.77
C ILE A 419 12.70 -31.32 1.17
N ARG A 420 13.60 -30.42 0.76
CA ARG A 420 13.24 -29.18 0.07
C ARG A 420 12.49 -29.46 -1.24
N ILE A 421 12.97 -30.40 -2.06
CA ILE A 421 12.27 -30.82 -3.29
C ILE A 421 10.89 -31.41 -2.97
N GLN A 422 10.81 -32.26 -1.94
CA GLN A 422 9.53 -32.85 -1.51
C GLN A 422 8.55 -31.79 -0.99
N SER A 423 9.03 -30.80 -0.25
CA SER A 423 8.27 -29.65 0.24
C SER A 423 7.73 -28.82 -0.93
N MET A 424 8.56 -28.54 -1.94
CA MET A 424 8.16 -27.83 -3.17
C MET A 424 7.16 -28.60 -4.03
N LEU A 425 7.15 -29.93 -3.98
CA LEU A 425 6.15 -30.76 -4.66
C LEU A 425 4.78 -30.71 -3.96
N ARG A 426 4.79 -30.53 -2.63
CA ARG A 426 3.60 -30.44 -1.78
C ARG A 426 3.02 -29.02 -1.77
N SER A 427 3.84 -27.99 -1.88
CA SER A 427 3.43 -26.58 -1.96
C SER A 427 3.16 -26.13 -3.40
N ASP A 428 2.50 -24.98 -3.58
CA ASP A 428 2.23 -24.39 -4.89
C ASP A 428 3.42 -23.55 -5.40
N SER A 429 4.60 -24.16 -5.39
CA SER A 429 5.84 -23.53 -5.85
C SER A 429 5.88 -23.42 -7.38
N PRO A 430 6.47 -22.36 -7.97
CA PRO A 430 6.74 -22.29 -9.41
C PRO A 430 7.59 -23.47 -9.91
N ALA A 431 8.44 -24.03 -9.04
CA ALA A 431 9.24 -25.21 -9.34
C ALA A 431 8.45 -26.51 -9.42
N ARG A 432 7.21 -26.55 -8.91
CA ARG A 432 6.43 -27.79 -8.78
C ARG A 432 6.25 -28.52 -10.11
N ASN A 433 5.88 -27.78 -11.16
CA ASN A 433 5.63 -28.36 -12.49
C ASN A 433 6.93 -28.82 -13.15
N VAL A 434 8.00 -28.04 -13.01
CA VAL A 434 9.34 -28.33 -13.54
C VAL A 434 9.92 -29.57 -12.85
N ILE A 435 9.87 -29.62 -11.51
CA ILE A 435 10.30 -30.78 -10.72
C ILE A 435 9.47 -32.01 -11.10
N ARG A 436 8.15 -31.91 -11.25
CA ARG A 436 7.31 -33.03 -11.71
C ARG A 436 7.74 -33.55 -13.08
N ASN A 437 8.09 -32.66 -14.01
CA ASN A 437 8.55 -33.07 -15.34
C ASN A 437 9.90 -33.78 -15.27
N VAL A 438 10.86 -33.26 -14.50
CA VAL A 438 12.18 -33.88 -14.32
C VAL A 438 12.07 -35.24 -13.63
N LEU A 439 11.19 -35.37 -12.64
CA LEU A 439 10.94 -36.64 -11.92
C LEU A 439 10.14 -37.67 -12.72
N LYS A 440 9.72 -37.38 -13.95
CA LYS A 440 9.24 -38.43 -14.88
C LYS A 440 10.36 -39.36 -15.31
N ASP A 441 11.62 -38.92 -15.25
CA ASP A 441 12.79 -39.75 -15.55
C ASP A 441 13.05 -40.73 -14.39
N PRO A 442 12.87 -42.05 -14.59
CA PRO A 442 13.06 -43.04 -13.52
C PRO A 442 14.51 -43.16 -13.04
N LYS A 443 15.48 -42.64 -13.80
CA LYS A 443 16.88 -42.57 -13.35
C LYS A 443 17.10 -41.52 -12.26
N LEU A 444 16.25 -40.50 -12.21
CA LEU A 444 16.30 -39.42 -11.21
C LEU A 444 15.30 -39.66 -10.07
N ASN A 445 14.13 -40.19 -10.41
CA ASN A 445 13.09 -40.54 -9.44
C ASN A 445 13.23 -41.97 -8.93
N ASN A 446 14.19 -42.19 -8.04
CA ASN A 446 14.39 -43.47 -7.38
C ASN A 446 14.77 -43.28 -5.91
N TYR A 447 14.70 -44.39 -5.15
CA TYR A 447 15.03 -44.41 -3.72
C TYR A 447 16.49 -44.05 -3.46
N PHE A 448 17.41 -44.31 -4.41
CA PHE A 448 18.80 -43.94 -4.23
C PHE A 448 18.97 -42.41 -4.14
N HIS A 449 18.34 -41.63 -5.02
CA HIS A 449 18.41 -40.16 -4.94
C HIS A 449 17.50 -39.56 -3.86
N LEU A 450 16.30 -40.11 -3.64
CA LEU A 450 15.26 -39.45 -2.83
C LEU A 450 15.02 -40.03 -1.42
N ALA A 451 15.68 -41.14 -1.04
CA ALA A 451 15.55 -41.74 0.30
C ALA A 451 16.84 -41.57 1.12
N ARG A 452 17.22 -40.31 1.37
CA ARG A 452 18.42 -39.97 2.16
C ARG A 452 18.13 -40.01 3.67
N LEU A 453 19.11 -40.46 4.45
CA LEU A 453 19.11 -40.50 5.92
C LEU A 453 19.68 -39.19 6.46
N GLY A 454 19.17 -38.70 7.60
CA GLY A 454 19.63 -37.48 8.26
C GLY A 454 18.53 -36.78 9.07
N CYS A 455 18.94 -35.86 9.94
CA CYS A 455 18.08 -35.08 10.85
C CYS A 455 17.56 -33.77 10.23
N SER A 456 18.22 -33.29 9.17
CA SER A 456 17.81 -32.10 8.41
C SER A 456 16.36 -32.21 7.96
N SER A 457 15.64 -31.09 8.03
CA SER A 457 14.19 -31.05 7.79
C SER A 457 13.74 -29.74 7.17
N SER A 458 12.64 -29.79 6.43
CA SER A 458 11.99 -28.61 5.86
C SER A 458 10.48 -28.77 6.01
N TYR A 459 9.85 -27.73 6.56
CA TYR A 459 8.44 -27.67 6.88
C TYR A 459 7.83 -26.42 6.25
N SER A 460 6.77 -26.59 5.48
CA SER A 460 5.98 -25.48 4.95
C SER A 460 4.56 -25.55 5.48
N GLY A 461 3.96 -24.42 5.82
CA GLY A 461 2.59 -24.35 6.28
C GLY A 461 1.91 -23.02 5.97
N LEU A 462 0.58 -23.01 6.14
CA LEU A 462 -0.25 -21.82 5.98
C LEU A 462 -0.44 -21.15 7.34
N MET A 463 -0.24 -19.83 7.41
CA MET A 463 -0.54 -19.02 8.60
C MET A 463 -1.97 -18.47 8.57
N ALA A 464 -2.40 -18.01 7.40
CA ALA A 464 -3.71 -17.43 7.18
C ALA A 464 -4.07 -17.51 5.68
N GLU A 465 -5.32 -17.78 5.39
CA GLU A 465 -5.84 -17.83 4.03
C GLU A 465 -7.17 -17.07 3.99
N ASN A 466 -7.20 -16.03 3.16
CA ASN A 466 -8.37 -15.24 2.82
C ASN A 466 -8.55 -15.24 1.29
N GLN A 467 -9.71 -14.78 0.80
CA GLN A 467 -10.02 -14.77 -0.64
C GLN A 467 -8.95 -14.09 -1.52
N ASN A 468 -8.25 -13.08 -1.00
CA ASN A 468 -7.26 -12.30 -1.74
C ASN A 468 -5.82 -12.50 -1.28
N VAL A 469 -5.61 -13.05 -0.07
CA VAL A 469 -4.29 -13.09 0.59
C VAL A 469 -4.05 -14.46 1.22
N VAL A 470 -2.93 -15.09 0.86
CA VAL A 470 -2.45 -16.33 1.49
C VAL A 470 -1.11 -16.03 2.16
N ALA A 471 -1.08 -16.09 3.49
CA ALA A 471 0.15 -15.98 4.27
C ALA A 471 0.65 -17.37 4.64
N ALA A 472 1.92 -17.63 4.40
CA ALA A 472 2.55 -18.93 4.60
C ALA A 472 3.97 -18.78 5.16
N TYR A 473 4.46 -19.87 5.73
CA TYR A 473 5.80 -19.97 6.31
C TYR A 473 6.51 -21.21 5.80
N ASP A 474 7.83 -21.09 5.60
CA ASP A 474 8.73 -22.21 5.33
C ASP A 474 9.86 -22.18 6.37
N PHE A 475 10.08 -23.30 7.06
CA PHE A 475 11.19 -23.51 7.98
C PHE A 475 12.11 -24.58 7.41
N ASP A 476 13.39 -24.30 7.39
CA ASP A 476 14.44 -25.11 6.79
C ASP A 476 15.57 -25.27 7.82
N PHE A 477 15.84 -26.51 8.26
CA PHE A 477 16.82 -26.83 9.28
C PHE A 477 17.92 -27.73 8.71
N LEU A 478 19.16 -27.29 8.84
CA LEU A 478 20.37 -28.03 8.48
C LEU A 478 21.12 -28.41 9.74
N PHE A 479 21.30 -29.71 9.96
CA PHE A 479 22.08 -30.25 11.07
C PHE A 479 23.48 -30.67 10.60
N SER A 480 24.41 -30.73 11.54
CA SER A 480 25.71 -31.39 11.39
C SER A 480 25.56 -32.90 11.54
N GLU A 481 26.59 -33.65 11.18
CA GLU A 481 26.66 -35.10 11.41
C GLU A 481 26.66 -35.44 12.92
N ALA A 482 27.07 -34.51 13.78
CA ALA A 482 26.98 -34.64 15.23
C ALA A 482 25.58 -34.35 15.79
N GLY A 483 24.61 -34.01 14.93
CA GLY A 483 23.24 -33.68 15.33
C GLY A 483 23.07 -32.26 15.87
N VAL A 484 24.03 -31.37 15.65
CA VAL A 484 23.98 -29.96 16.06
C VAL A 484 23.39 -29.11 14.95
N LEU A 485 22.51 -28.16 15.28
CA LEU A 485 21.90 -27.26 14.29
C LEU A 485 22.94 -26.27 13.71
N LYS A 486 23.40 -26.49 12.47
CA LYS A 486 24.33 -25.59 11.76
C LYS A 486 23.61 -24.36 11.18
N GLN A 487 22.42 -24.55 10.60
CA GLN A 487 21.66 -23.45 10.00
C GLN A 487 20.16 -23.67 10.16
N SER A 488 19.44 -22.59 10.47
CA SER A 488 17.98 -22.57 10.54
C SER A 488 17.44 -21.38 9.79
N ASN A 489 16.83 -21.62 8.64
CA ASN A 489 16.22 -20.60 7.79
C ASN A 489 14.70 -20.60 7.98
N SER A 490 14.18 -19.45 8.38
CA SER A 490 12.75 -19.19 8.56
C SER A 490 12.31 -18.17 7.53
N HIS A 491 11.38 -18.53 6.65
CA HIS A 491 10.83 -17.67 5.61
C HIS A 491 9.34 -17.44 5.86
N PHE A 492 8.93 -16.19 5.82
CA PHE A 492 7.53 -15.78 5.88
C PHE A 492 7.19 -15.02 4.60
N TYR A 493 6.14 -15.44 3.91
CA TYR A 493 5.71 -14.82 2.66
C TYR A 493 4.20 -14.63 2.64
N ALA A 494 3.77 -13.59 1.95
CA ALA A 494 2.37 -13.34 1.62
C ALA A 494 2.21 -13.41 0.10
N GLN A 495 1.24 -14.19 -0.34
CA GLN A 495 0.77 -14.26 -1.71
C GLN A 495 -0.47 -13.38 -1.82
N ILE A 496 -0.39 -12.33 -2.63
CA ILE A 496 -1.52 -11.42 -2.93
C ILE A 496 -1.83 -11.62 -4.41
N ARG A 497 -2.95 -12.30 -4.72
CA ARG A 497 -3.27 -12.77 -6.08
C ARG A 497 -2.10 -13.55 -6.71
N GLU A 498 -1.54 -13.08 -7.82
CA GLU A 498 -0.41 -13.73 -8.51
C GLU A 498 0.98 -13.31 -7.97
N ARG A 499 1.05 -12.34 -7.05
CA ARG A 499 2.33 -11.79 -6.57
C ARG A 499 2.73 -12.42 -5.24
N ARG A 500 3.95 -12.96 -5.16
CA ARG A 500 4.57 -13.44 -3.92
C ARG A 500 5.46 -12.35 -3.34
N LEU A 501 5.21 -11.97 -2.09
CA LEU A 501 6.00 -11.00 -1.33
C LEU A 501 6.72 -11.71 -0.18
N GLN A 502 8.05 -11.64 -0.15
CA GLN A 502 8.83 -12.09 1.00
C GLN A 502 8.70 -11.04 2.11
N LEU A 503 8.03 -11.39 3.22
CA LEU A 503 7.81 -10.48 4.34
C LEU A 503 9.02 -10.42 5.26
N LEU A 504 9.45 -11.59 5.73
CA LEU A 504 10.54 -11.75 6.67
C LEU A 504 11.32 -13.03 6.35
N GLN A 505 12.63 -12.97 6.46
CA GLN A 505 13.51 -14.12 6.52
C GLN A 505 14.39 -13.97 7.74
N VAL A 506 14.56 -15.04 8.51
CA VAL A 506 15.49 -15.10 9.64
C VAL A 506 16.32 -16.37 9.46
N SER A 507 17.63 -16.22 9.30
CA SER A 507 18.61 -17.30 9.29
C SER A 507 19.39 -17.26 10.60
N LEU A 508 19.44 -18.37 11.31
CA LEU A 508 20.33 -18.59 12.44
C LEU A 508 21.44 -19.51 11.98
N GLU A 509 22.69 -19.10 12.20
CA GLU A 509 23.87 -19.82 11.76
C GLU A 509 24.76 -20.13 12.96
N THR A 510 25.25 -21.36 13.03
CA THR A 510 26.22 -21.78 14.03
C THR A 510 27.38 -22.54 13.38
N SER A 511 28.56 -22.36 13.94
CA SER A 511 29.82 -22.94 13.47
C SER A 511 30.64 -23.38 14.67
N GLY A 512 31.37 -24.48 14.54
CA GLY A 512 32.23 -25.00 15.61
C GLY A 512 31.53 -25.53 16.88
N LEU A 513 30.20 -25.46 16.99
CA LEU A 513 29.46 -26.00 18.16
C LEU A 513 29.63 -27.51 18.33
N ASP A 514 29.94 -28.24 17.25
CA ASP A 514 30.22 -29.68 17.27
C ASP A 514 31.34 -30.04 18.28
N SER A 515 32.31 -29.12 18.49
CA SER A 515 33.44 -29.30 19.42
C SER A 515 33.02 -29.32 20.90
N LEU A 516 31.90 -28.69 21.26
CA LEU A 516 31.41 -28.63 22.65
C LEU A 516 30.77 -29.94 23.09
N PHE A 517 30.27 -30.74 22.14
CA PHE A 517 29.53 -31.97 22.43
C PHE A 517 30.43 -33.22 22.38
N GLY A 518 31.76 -33.04 22.32
CA GLY A 518 32.72 -34.13 22.54
C GLY A 518 32.82 -35.16 21.40
N ASN A 519 32.18 -34.94 20.25
CA ASN A 519 32.41 -35.76 19.08
C ASN A 519 33.75 -35.36 18.44
N GLU A 520 34.68 -36.32 18.32
CA GLU A 520 35.95 -36.10 17.62
C GLU A 520 35.65 -35.52 16.24
N ALA A 521 36.13 -34.29 16.00
CA ALA A 521 36.10 -33.69 14.68
C ALA A 521 36.69 -34.69 13.69
N THR A 522 35.87 -35.20 12.76
CA THR A 522 36.35 -36.00 11.64
C THR A 522 37.53 -35.27 11.02
N LYS A 523 38.63 -35.98 10.74
CA LYS A 523 39.98 -35.48 10.36
C LYS A 523 40.07 -34.50 9.17
N GLU A 524 38.94 -34.10 8.59
CA GLU A 524 38.80 -33.15 7.48
C GLU A 524 37.95 -31.91 7.82
N ALA A 525 37.45 -31.78 9.06
CA ALA A 525 36.82 -30.53 9.50
C ALA A 525 37.93 -29.52 9.78
N GLU A 526 38.01 -28.46 8.97
CA GLU A 526 38.75 -27.25 9.32
C GLU A 526 38.40 -26.87 10.77
N GLU A 527 39.37 -26.42 11.57
CA GLU A 527 39.14 -25.89 12.92
C GLU A 527 38.23 -24.66 12.81
N GLU A 528 36.92 -24.91 12.69
CA GLU A 528 35.90 -23.88 12.62
C GLU A 528 35.85 -23.20 14.00
N GLU A 529 36.16 -21.90 14.03
CA GLU A 529 35.99 -21.12 15.24
C GLU A 529 34.52 -21.18 15.70
N LEU A 530 34.33 -21.40 16.99
CA LEU A 530 33.04 -21.42 17.65
C LEU A 530 32.30 -20.10 17.41
N MET A 531 31.20 -20.11 16.68
CA MET A 531 30.45 -18.90 16.34
C MET A 531 28.96 -19.19 16.29
N ALA A 532 28.16 -18.23 16.74
CA ALA A 532 26.74 -18.20 16.43
C ALA A 532 26.32 -16.80 16.01
N GLY A 533 25.46 -16.73 15.00
CA GLY A 533 24.95 -15.47 14.47
C GLY A 533 23.55 -15.60 13.91
N MET A 534 22.99 -14.45 13.56
CA MET A 534 21.69 -14.32 12.92
C MET A 534 21.80 -13.35 11.76
N SER A 535 21.27 -13.74 10.61
CA SER A 535 21.03 -12.84 9.49
C SER A 535 19.52 -12.74 9.25
N ALA A 536 19.04 -11.57 8.85
CA ALA A 536 17.62 -11.35 8.62
C ALA A 536 17.41 -10.53 7.34
N MET A 537 16.35 -10.83 6.62
CA MET A 537 15.87 -10.04 5.50
C MET A 537 14.45 -9.60 5.77
N PHE A 538 14.15 -8.32 5.56
CA PHE A 538 12.82 -7.77 5.76
C PHE A 538 12.36 -7.09 4.47
N LEU A 539 11.19 -7.46 3.95
CA LEU A 539 10.66 -6.96 2.67
C LEU A 539 11.67 -6.96 1.51
N GLY A 540 12.54 -7.98 1.44
CA GLY A 540 13.57 -8.11 0.41
C GLY A 540 14.87 -7.33 0.68
N VAL A 541 14.98 -6.58 1.77
CA VAL A 541 16.20 -5.87 2.17
C VAL A 541 16.96 -6.68 3.22
N GLN A 542 18.22 -7.02 2.93
CA GLN A 542 19.10 -7.71 3.85
C GLN A 542 19.52 -6.78 4.99
N ILE A 543 19.25 -7.19 6.22
CA ILE A 543 19.71 -6.53 7.44
C ILE A 543 21.12 -7.03 7.76
N GLN A 544 21.92 -6.17 8.39
CA GLN A 544 23.28 -6.48 8.80
C GLN A 544 23.23 -7.67 9.76
N PRO A 545 23.97 -8.75 9.47
CA PRO A 545 24.04 -9.90 10.35
C PRO A 545 24.54 -9.52 11.75
N VAL A 546 23.97 -10.16 12.76
CA VAL A 546 24.33 -10.00 14.17
C VAL A 546 25.07 -11.25 14.61
N VAL A 547 26.27 -11.09 15.16
CA VAL A 547 27.03 -12.20 15.74
C VAL A 547 26.72 -12.25 17.24
N PHE A 548 26.12 -13.35 17.69
CA PHE A 548 25.80 -13.56 19.11
C PHE A 548 27.01 -13.88 19.93
N PHE A 549 27.99 -14.62 19.42
CA PHE A 549 29.30 -14.78 20.04
C PHE A 549 30.32 -15.29 19.01
N GLN A 550 31.59 -15.01 19.26
CA GLN A 550 32.70 -15.59 18.49
C GLN A 550 33.83 -16.02 19.44
N GLY A 551 34.20 -17.28 19.36
CA GLY A 551 35.15 -17.94 20.24
C GLY A 551 34.55 -18.37 21.57
N TYR A 552 35.20 -19.35 22.21
CA TYR A 552 34.77 -19.90 23.50
C TYR A 552 34.77 -18.87 24.63
N GLY A 553 35.75 -17.96 24.64
CA GLY A 553 35.86 -16.91 25.66
C GLY A 553 34.67 -15.93 25.65
N ASP A 554 34.22 -15.49 24.47
CA ASP A 554 33.07 -14.59 24.33
C ASP A 554 31.76 -15.31 24.67
N LEU A 555 31.61 -16.57 24.27
CA LEU A 555 30.47 -17.40 24.68
C LEU A 555 30.36 -17.46 26.21
N MET A 556 31.46 -17.81 26.90
CA MET A 556 31.44 -17.92 28.36
C MET A 556 31.20 -16.56 29.03
N SER A 557 31.77 -15.48 28.49
CA SER A 557 31.50 -14.12 28.96
C SER A 557 30.00 -13.79 28.89
N LYS A 558 29.36 -14.07 27.74
CA LYS A 558 27.94 -13.83 27.52
C LYS A 558 27.04 -14.74 28.35
N TYR A 559 27.46 -15.98 28.61
CA TYR A 559 26.76 -16.88 29.51
C TYR A 559 26.73 -16.34 30.95
N PHE A 560 27.85 -15.83 31.45
CA PHE A 560 27.90 -15.26 32.80
C PHE A 560 27.21 -13.89 32.92
N SER A 561 27.04 -13.17 31.81
CA SER A 561 26.19 -11.97 31.74
C SER A 561 24.74 -12.25 31.32
N ALA A 562 24.38 -13.49 30.98
CA ALA A 562 23.04 -13.87 30.55
C ALA A 562 22.07 -13.85 31.73
N GLY A 563 21.48 -12.67 31.94
CA GLY A 563 20.41 -12.39 32.88
C GLY A 563 19.76 -11.01 32.70
N GLU A 564 20.15 -10.25 31.67
CA GLU A 564 19.74 -8.85 31.47
C GLU A 564 18.43 -8.65 30.69
N GLY A 565 17.66 -9.73 30.46
CA GLY A 565 16.36 -9.67 29.77
C GLY A 565 16.48 -9.59 28.24
N PRO A 566 15.37 -9.32 27.54
CA PRO A 566 15.30 -9.46 26.08
C PRO A 566 16.17 -8.41 25.37
N MET A 567 17.01 -8.87 24.43
CA MET A 567 17.83 -8.01 23.57
C MET A 567 17.02 -7.52 22.37
N ASN A 568 16.98 -6.21 22.10
CA ASN A 568 16.35 -5.68 20.90
C ASN A 568 17.27 -5.87 19.69
N ILE A 569 16.76 -6.48 18.63
CA ILE A 569 17.50 -6.77 17.40
C ILE A 569 17.13 -5.75 16.32
N ILE A 570 15.84 -5.54 16.08
CA ILE A 570 15.34 -4.66 15.02
C ILE A 570 14.17 -3.84 15.57
N SER A 571 14.27 -2.52 15.47
CA SER A 571 13.18 -1.60 15.82
C SER A 571 13.09 -0.43 14.83
N GLY A 572 11.95 -0.31 14.13
CA GLY A 572 11.78 0.70 13.09
C GLY A 572 10.33 0.88 12.63
N ASN A 573 10.05 2.05 12.07
CA ASN A 573 8.77 2.38 11.46
C ASN A 573 8.92 2.58 9.95
N LEU A 574 7.94 2.09 9.21
CA LEU A 574 7.98 1.95 7.76
C LEU A 574 6.68 2.46 7.16
N LEU A 575 6.78 3.19 6.06
CA LEU A 575 5.63 3.61 5.26
C LEU A 575 5.30 2.50 4.26
N VAL A 576 4.19 1.80 4.46
CA VAL A 576 3.79 0.64 3.63
C VAL A 576 2.74 0.98 2.58
N LEU A 577 1.98 2.07 2.80
CA LEU A 577 0.94 2.55 1.90
C LEU A 577 0.94 4.08 1.91
N ASP A 578 1.03 4.69 0.74
CA ASP A 578 0.89 6.12 0.53
C ASP A 578 0.24 6.31 -0.84
N HIS A 579 -1.09 6.43 -0.84
CA HIS A 579 -1.87 6.53 -2.06
C HIS A 579 -2.82 7.70 -1.96
N ARG A 580 -2.70 8.62 -2.91
CA ARG A 580 -3.60 9.77 -3.06
C ARG A 580 -4.24 9.71 -4.43
N GLN A 581 -5.56 9.74 -4.48
CA GLN A 581 -6.31 9.74 -5.73
C GLN A 581 -7.38 10.81 -5.71
N SER A 582 -7.36 11.67 -6.73
CA SER A 582 -8.45 12.61 -7.00
C SER A 582 -9.49 11.94 -7.90
N LEU A 583 -10.75 12.12 -7.54
CA LEU A 583 -11.93 11.59 -8.21
C LEU A 583 -12.85 12.77 -8.52
N ILE A 584 -13.11 13.00 -9.80
CA ILE A 584 -14.14 13.96 -10.21
C ILE A 584 -15.49 13.26 -10.21
N LEU A 585 -16.45 13.81 -9.45
CA LEU A 585 -17.83 13.34 -9.41
C LEU A 585 -18.61 13.91 -10.59
N GLN A 586 -19.70 13.25 -10.98
CA GLN A 586 -20.59 13.69 -12.05
C GLN A 586 -21.24 15.06 -11.74
N SER A 587 -21.37 15.39 -10.46
CA SER A 587 -21.76 16.71 -9.98
C SER A 587 -20.76 17.82 -10.30
N GLY A 588 -19.55 17.46 -10.74
CA GLY A 588 -18.44 18.39 -10.97
C GLY A 588 -17.64 18.73 -9.72
N LEU A 589 -18.04 18.21 -8.55
CA LEU A 589 -17.24 18.34 -7.34
C LEU A 589 -16.04 17.39 -7.39
N GLU A 590 -14.95 17.82 -6.78
CA GLU A 590 -13.73 17.02 -6.65
C GLU A 590 -13.73 16.33 -5.28
N ALA A 591 -13.57 15.01 -5.29
CA ALA A 591 -13.38 14.19 -4.11
C ALA A 591 -11.95 13.63 -4.11
N GLN A 592 -11.30 13.61 -2.96
CA GLN A 592 -9.95 13.08 -2.81
C GLN A 592 -9.97 11.93 -1.80
N GLY A 593 -9.43 10.79 -2.22
CA GLY A 593 -9.17 9.66 -1.35
C GLY A 593 -7.69 9.63 -0.99
N PHE A 594 -7.41 9.49 0.29
CA PHE A 594 -6.10 9.35 0.87
C PHE A 594 -6.04 8.03 1.64
N PHE A 595 -5.08 7.19 1.29
CA PHE A 595 -4.72 6.00 2.05
C PHE A 595 -3.30 6.15 2.54
N HIS A 596 -3.13 6.10 3.85
CA HIS A 596 -1.83 6.23 4.49
C HIS A 596 -1.66 5.09 5.48
N GLY A 597 -0.62 4.29 5.31
CA GLY A 597 -0.40 3.08 6.09
C GLY A 597 1.04 2.96 6.58
N GLY A 598 1.18 2.72 7.88
CA GLY A 598 2.46 2.57 8.55
C GLY A 598 2.58 1.22 9.24
N LEU A 599 3.79 0.68 9.26
CA LEU A 599 4.14 -0.55 9.95
C LEU A 599 5.28 -0.27 10.94
N SER A 600 5.07 -0.59 12.21
CA SER A 600 6.14 -0.68 13.20
C SER A 600 6.54 -2.13 13.37
N VAL A 601 7.85 -2.35 13.43
CA VAL A 601 8.47 -3.67 13.64
C VAL A 601 9.33 -3.58 14.89
N ASP A 602 9.16 -4.54 15.80
CA ASP A 602 10.01 -4.72 16.97
C ASP A 602 10.32 -6.20 17.13
N VAL A 603 11.58 -6.56 16.90
CA VAL A 603 12.10 -7.92 17.03
C VAL A 603 13.06 -7.94 18.20
N SER A 604 12.76 -8.77 19.20
CA SER A 604 13.65 -9.02 20.32
C SER A 604 13.95 -10.50 20.45
N ALA A 605 15.12 -10.83 20.98
CA ALA A 605 15.50 -12.19 21.33
C ALA A 605 15.77 -12.30 22.83
N ASP A 606 15.40 -13.44 23.38
CA ASP A 606 15.70 -13.83 24.74
C ASP A 606 16.40 -15.19 24.70
N LEU A 607 17.49 -15.31 25.44
CA LEU A 607 18.35 -16.49 25.44
C LEU A 607 18.56 -16.94 26.88
N GLU A 608 18.04 -18.11 27.19
CA GLU A 608 18.25 -18.81 28.44
C GLU A 608 19.13 -20.04 28.16
N PHE A 609 20.25 -20.16 28.85
CA PHE A 609 21.11 -21.33 28.79
C PHE A 609 21.34 -21.82 30.22
N SER A 610 21.29 -23.12 30.42
CA SER A 610 21.54 -23.73 31.73
C SER A 610 22.36 -25.00 31.56
N LEU A 611 23.62 -24.95 31.99
CA LEU A 611 24.49 -26.13 32.04
C LEU A 611 24.03 -27.16 33.07
N PHE A 612 23.29 -26.74 34.11
CA PHE A 612 22.85 -27.62 35.19
C PHE A 612 21.64 -28.46 34.77
N SER A 613 20.64 -27.84 34.13
CA SER A 613 19.49 -28.56 33.57
C SER A 613 19.78 -29.15 32.19
N GLN A 614 20.93 -28.83 31.60
CA GLN A 614 21.34 -29.29 30.27
C GLN A 614 20.31 -28.91 29.18
N GLU A 615 19.76 -27.71 29.33
CA GLU A 615 18.75 -27.15 28.44
C GLU A 615 19.15 -25.75 27.97
N SER A 616 18.84 -25.48 26.71
CA SER A 616 18.89 -24.15 26.12
C SER A 616 17.52 -23.77 25.60
N LYS A 617 17.09 -22.55 25.89
CA LYS A 617 15.84 -22.00 25.38
C LYS A 617 16.12 -20.65 24.75
N SER A 618 15.77 -20.54 23.47
CA SER A 618 15.81 -19.30 22.72
C SER A 618 14.38 -18.87 22.40
N SER A 619 14.04 -17.62 22.63
CA SER A 619 12.74 -17.05 22.31
C SER A 619 12.92 -15.78 21.48
N VAL A 620 12.54 -15.84 20.20
CA VAL A 620 12.49 -14.67 19.33
C VAL A 620 11.07 -14.13 19.30
N ASN A 621 10.88 -12.93 19.83
CA ASN A 621 9.59 -12.25 19.88
C ASN A 621 9.50 -11.21 18.76
N ASN A 622 8.55 -11.41 17.84
CA ASN A 622 8.27 -10.49 16.76
C ASN A 622 6.95 -9.80 17.05
N LYS A 623 7.00 -8.49 17.29
CA LYS A 623 5.82 -7.64 17.46
C LYS A 623 5.73 -6.69 16.28
N PHE A 624 4.53 -6.62 15.72
CA PHE A 624 4.23 -5.74 14.60
C PHE A 624 3.04 -4.88 14.98
N SER A 625 3.01 -3.64 14.49
CA SER A 625 1.84 -2.77 14.57
C SER A 625 1.60 -2.15 13.22
N LEU A 626 0.46 -2.45 12.61
CA LEU A 626 0.03 -1.92 11.32
C LEU A 626 -1.13 -0.95 11.56
N VAL A 627 -0.97 0.29 11.09
CA VAL A 627 -2.02 1.30 11.14
C VAL A 627 -2.31 1.75 9.72
N ILE A 628 -3.56 1.63 9.28
CA ILE A 628 -4.04 2.08 7.98
C ILE A 628 -5.10 3.15 8.22
N SER A 629 -4.85 4.35 7.73
CA SER A 629 -5.79 5.46 7.71
C SER A 629 -6.34 5.62 6.31
N ALA A 630 -7.66 5.53 6.16
CA ALA A 630 -8.36 5.88 4.93
C ALA A 630 -9.18 7.15 5.18
N MET A 631 -8.94 8.17 4.38
CA MET A 631 -9.59 9.48 4.49
C MET A 631 -10.16 9.90 3.16
N ALA A 632 -11.42 10.32 3.17
CA ALA A 632 -12.11 10.87 2.03
C ALA A 632 -12.42 12.34 2.30
N GLU A 633 -12.12 13.21 1.36
CA GLU A 633 -12.46 14.61 1.44
C GLU A 633 -13.23 15.00 0.18
N VAL A 634 -14.37 15.67 0.34
CA VAL A 634 -15.14 16.23 -0.77
C VAL A 634 -15.18 17.73 -0.61
N ASP A 635 -14.64 18.46 -1.58
CA ASP A 635 -14.63 19.92 -1.54
C ASP A 635 -15.84 20.49 -2.26
N ALA A 636 -16.54 21.38 -1.57
CA ALA A 636 -17.38 22.41 -2.18
C ALA A 636 -16.77 23.79 -1.90
N VAL A 637 -17.25 24.81 -2.60
CA VAL A 637 -16.61 26.15 -2.59
C VAL A 637 -16.56 26.82 -1.23
N LEU A 638 -17.48 26.48 -0.31
CA LEU A 638 -17.57 27.08 1.03
C LEU A 638 -17.63 26.03 2.15
N MET A 639 -17.47 24.76 1.81
CA MET A 639 -17.54 23.68 2.79
C MET A 639 -16.79 22.46 2.26
N SER A 640 -15.95 21.86 3.08
CA SER A 640 -15.38 20.53 2.82
C SER A 640 -15.97 19.54 3.81
N THR A 641 -16.34 18.36 3.31
CA THR A 641 -16.73 17.23 4.16
C THR A 641 -15.59 16.25 4.16
N MET A 642 -15.14 15.88 5.37
CA MET A 642 -14.09 14.88 5.57
C MET A 642 -14.65 13.69 6.33
N ALA A 643 -14.40 12.49 5.81
CA ALA A 643 -14.62 11.23 6.50
C ALA A 643 -13.28 10.53 6.70
N LYS A 644 -13.02 10.04 7.90
CA LYS A 644 -11.78 9.32 8.22
C LYS A 644 -12.09 8.05 8.97
N THR A 645 -11.45 6.96 8.56
CA THR A 645 -11.41 5.71 9.29
C THR A 645 -9.96 5.30 9.52
N VAL A 646 -9.68 4.71 10.67
CA VAL A 646 -8.35 4.25 11.03
C VAL A 646 -8.48 2.83 11.55
N VAL A 647 -7.78 1.91 10.90
CA VAL A 647 -7.70 0.52 11.30
C VAL A 647 -6.33 0.26 11.91
N LYS A 648 -6.32 -0.40 13.06
CA LYS A 648 -5.10 -0.77 13.79
C LYS A 648 -5.06 -2.29 13.97
N MET A 649 -3.93 -2.89 13.66
CA MET A 649 -3.68 -4.31 13.82
C MET A 649 -2.36 -4.51 14.54
N ASP A 650 -2.35 -5.23 15.66
CA ASP A 650 -1.14 -5.51 16.42
C ASP A 650 -0.85 -7.04 16.44
N PRO A 651 -0.31 -7.63 15.35
CA PRO A 651 0.06 -9.04 15.36
C PRO A 651 1.36 -9.28 16.13
N SER A 652 1.39 -10.36 16.91
CA SER A 652 2.61 -10.84 17.56
C SER A 652 2.82 -12.34 17.30
N VAL A 653 4.06 -12.68 16.96
CA VAL A 653 4.51 -14.04 16.69
C VAL A 653 5.80 -14.30 17.45
N ARG A 654 5.78 -15.34 18.28
CA ARG A 654 6.92 -15.76 19.08
C ARG A 654 7.41 -17.12 18.61
N PHE A 655 8.70 -17.21 18.31
CA PHE A 655 9.36 -18.46 17.94
C PHE A 655 10.23 -18.92 19.12
N VAL A 656 9.91 -20.10 19.66
CA VAL A 656 10.63 -20.68 20.80
C VAL A 656 11.35 -21.94 20.34
N THR A 657 12.65 -21.98 20.55
CA THR A 657 13.50 -23.15 20.33
C THR A 657 13.97 -23.64 21.69
N THR A 658 13.59 -24.86 22.05
CA THR A 658 14.07 -25.55 23.24
C THR A 658 14.95 -26.72 22.80
N VAL A 659 16.18 -26.74 23.32
CA VAL A 659 17.19 -27.75 23.03
C VAL A 659 17.54 -28.45 24.34
N SER A 660 17.31 -29.75 24.41
CA SER A 660 17.80 -30.58 25.51
C SER A 660 18.98 -31.39 25.01
N PHE A 661 20.14 -31.15 25.62
CA PHE A 661 21.41 -31.82 25.28
C PHE A 661 21.82 -32.84 26.35
N TYR A 662 20.85 -33.37 27.09
CA TYR A 662 21.05 -34.42 28.09
C TYR A 662 21.35 -35.78 27.47
N ASP A 663 20.59 -36.17 26.44
CA ASP A 663 20.74 -37.43 25.72
C ASP A 663 21.25 -37.20 24.29
N THR A 664 21.94 -38.20 23.72
CA THR A 664 22.26 -38.26 22.29
C THR A 664 21.31 -39.25 21.60
N PRO A 665 20.57 -38.83 20.55
CA PRO A 665 20.64 -37.55 19.84
C PRO A 665 19.99 -36.38 20.60
N VAL A 666 20.57 -35.18 20.42
CA VAL A 666 20.07 -33.92 21.01
C VAL A 666 18.62 -33.70 20.59
N GLN A 667 17.76 -33.38 21.56
CA GLN A 667 16.34 -33.17 21.32
C GLN A 667 16.04 -31.70 21.04
N TYR A 668 15.36 -31.45 19.92
CA TYR A 668 14.93 -30.12 19.51
C TYR A 668 13.40 -30.02 19.52
N CYS A 669 12.87 -29.04 20.24
CA CYS A 669 11.45 -28.68 20.23
C CYS A 669 11.33 -27.24 19.69
N LEU A 670 10.62 -27.09 18.58
CA LEU A 670 10.43 -25.83 17.89
C LEU A 670 8.94 -25.45 17.97
N GLN A 671 8.66 -24.26 18.48
CA GLN A 671 7.30 -23.77 18.66
C GLN A 671 7.12 -22.43 17.98
N LEU A 672 6.16 -22.36 17.07
CA LEU A 672 5.66 -21.10 16.52
C LEU A 672 4.36 -20.73 17.23
N ILE A 673 4.42 -19.72 18.09
CA ILE A 673 3.31 -19.28 18.92
C ILE A 673 2.78 -17.97 18.37
N ARG A 674 1.52 -17.95 17.95
CA ARG A 674 0.83 -16.74 17.53
C ARG A 674 -0.02 -16.23 18.69
N GLU A 675 0.20 -14.99 19.10
CA GLU A 675 -0.66 -14.34 20.10
C GLU A 675 -1.98 -13.85 19.46
N PRO A 676 -3.04 -13.65 20.25
CA PRO A 676 -4.31 -13.13 19.75
C PRO A 676 -4.11 -11.79 19.03
N LEU A 677 -4.62 -11.69 17.80
CA LEU A 677 -4.59 -10.45 17.03
C LEU A 677 -5.54 -9.43 17.67
N ILE A 678 -5.00 -8.29 18.09
CA ILE A 678 -5.82 -7.14 18.47
C ILE A 678 -6.13 -6.36 17.20
N TYR A 679 -7.42 -6.28 16.86
CA TYR A 679 -7.96 -5.53 15.72
C TYR A 679 -8.84 -4.42 16.26
N ARG A 680 -8.58 -3.16 15.88
CA ARG A 680 -9.33 -1.98 16.32
C ARG A 680 -9.65 -1.06 15.16
#